data_AF-A0A1Y1UXY8-F1
#
_entry.id   AF-A0A1Y1UXY8-F1
#
_cell.length_a   1.000
_cell.length_b   1.000
_cell.length_c   1.000
_cell.angle_alpha   90.00
_cell.angle_beta   90.00
_cell.angle_gamma   90.00
#
_symmetry.space_group_name_H-M   'P 1'
#
loop_
_entity.id
_entity.type
_entity.pdbx_description
1 polymer ?
#
loop_
_entity_poly.entity_id
_entity_poly.type
_entity_poly.pdbx_seq_one_letter_code
_entity_poly.pdbx_strand_id
1 'polypeptide(L)'
;MKAFLYIPLLFTTVFGAFLSGLDRTFDEIDLTMVDLYVTMPTSEVNNLIKMAQVSSSDIQAKGAANIPDFEYKNATILVKWNGNSKTYDKVTYKTGGMYGRSYDKVGFNLKFDKKFLGRKNFKLRPDPGDSSKIRSKICCDIANRLGLPSPQASYARLYMNGEFWGLYVFMDSIKTSWIKQTFNPPVEEVTTLIQCKSGGFNFKPNSSYACLNANDDYPDMNQFKTFITNINNCNTVSDIEKYMDVDIFLKYLAFEWLIGSFDHFMIYGHNFNWYKKDSDGKWVVIYYDFDNTFGNGLSSSLWSSKSSNQDGTTFNPNKQYVDFTIADWEKNIPILKKIIFQNKTKFKKIVNEVLVGAFNPNLLNSRISEIKSFLKPYIQEDCTANADGTLPGRINKKGSKKSLSVSSFENNVENSLKTWIKNKFKVALSNYGLNENEILSDAASFVPKPYNYGGSSSSESSTKTKTSTTTKSSTTTTKTSETTSSAEPTTSVGERYDIIKEGSSKISSEWINWSWGVKSYKFDTSGNMVNYITSGVWGGVSFKRSDTVKFGEGTLYFKAKTNDTNATLQVLLHLADLDDYVNAGIVEKVSTTQMTQYKVAVKATSTGKYDRITIQDGKNNGLTLYLNDVYFVTGGAAATTTKKTTTTVKTTTTTTSSPVATSTGVKYDIIKQGSSAISSDWKNWSWGVQSSKFDSESNMINYITSGKWGAVSFKSGNNLHLGDGTLYFKAKTNDTSATLKILVHLVSVDEYVKVGTVQNISTSKMTQYSVAIKEPANGKYHRISIQDGNNKGLTLYLNDVYFVPGTISTSTTTTTVKPTTTTTTTTTVKPTTTTTTTTTSVEPTTTTTTTTTTTTTTTTTIKPVTTTVTKTATAITTVTKTATSSAVATSTGQRYDIIVANSFKVSSQWDNWSWGVESTRFNSQGYMVNYINTGAWGAVSFKRNDNIQFGSGTLYFKSKTTIANASLQILIHLADIDEYVNVGTIQNIATSGMTKYSIKINTDRKFDRISFQDAKNIGLKLYLNEVYYITDPATSTNSAVKSYTTNISSNSCSSYTQAYQPCGGLGHPDASPCCVEGYKCQVINDYFHMCVLDFNN
;
A
#
# COMPACT_ATOMS: atom_id res chain seq x y z
N MET A 1 -42.95 -24.11 -7.19
CA MET A 1 -42.21 -23.89 -8.47
C MET A 1 -41.06 -22.92 -8.22
N LYS A 2 -40.28 -22.60 -9.27
CA LYS A 2 -38.99 -21.89 -9.23
C LYS A 2 -39.01 -20.61 -8.38
N ALA A 3 -37.94 -20.41 -7.61
CA ALA A 3 -37.54 -19.11 -7.08
C ALA A 3 -36.64 -18.36 -8.08
N PHE A 4 -36.42 -17.07 -7.86
CA PHE A 4 -35.27 -16.32 -8.40
C PHE A 4 -34.76 -15.34 -7.34
N LEU A 5 -33.44 -15.27 -7.16
CA LEU A 5 -32.80 -14.36 -6.23
C LEU A 5 -32.54 -13.01 -6.91
N TYR A 6 -32.61 -11.92 -6.13
CA TYR A 6 -31.89 -10.69 -6.42
C TYR A 6 -30.73 -10.54 -5.43
N ILE A 7 -29.52 -10.38 -5.94
CA ILE A 7 -28.29 -10.16 -5.17
C ILE A 7 -27.87 -8.70 -5.37
N PRO A 8 -27.70 -7.89 -4.31
CA PRO A 8 -27.16 -6.54 -4.45
C PRO A 8 -25.64 -6.59 -4.69
N LEU A 9 -25.16 -5.99 -5.78
CA LEU A 9 -23.72 -5.87 -6.05
C LEU A 9 -23.09 -4.81 -5.14
N LEU A 10 -22.15 -5.24 -4.29
CA LEU A 10 -21.27 -4.35 -3.53
C LEU A 10 -20.14 -3.83 -4.43
N PHE A 11 -20.32 -2.65 -5.03
CA PHE A 11 -19.23 -1.93 -5.68
C PHE A 11 -18.35 -1.23 -4.63
N THR A 12 -17.32 -1.93 -4.16
CA THR A 12 -16.23 -1.31 -3.40
C THR A 12 -15.31 -0.54 -4.34
N THR A 13 -14.99 0.72 -4.00
CA THR A 13 -14.08 1.58 -4.77
C THR A 13 -12.62 1.23 -4.45
N VAL A 14 -12.14 0.12 -5.03
CA VAL A 14 -10.79 -0.41 -4.80
C VAL A 14 -9.71 0.40 -5.54
N PHE A 15 -9.29 1.51 -4.94
CA PHE A 15 -8.05 2.21 -5.31
C PHE A 15 -6.84 1.46 -4.74
N GLY A 16 -5.95 0.95 -5.60
CA GLY A 16 -4.66 0.32 -5.19
C GLY A 16 -4.43 -1.17 -5.52
N ALA A 17 -5.33 -1.86 -6.21
CA ALA A 17 -5.24 -3.33 -6.37
C ALA A 17 -4.55 -3.88 -7.64
N PHE A 18 -4.05 -3.05 -8.57
CA PHE A 18 -3.50 -3.59 -9.82
C PHE A 18 -2.19 -4.38 -9.64
N LEU A 19 -1.32 -3.97 -8.72
CA LEU A 19 -0.02 -4.62 -8.46
C LEU A 19 0.11 -5.27 -7.08
N SER A 20 -0.92 -5.14 -6.24
CA SER A 20 -0.92 -5.71 -4.88
C SER A 20 -0.81 -7.24 -4.90
N GLY A 21 -0.12 -7.80 -3.90
CA GLY A 21 0.15 -9.24 -3.78
C GLY A 21 1.30 -9.78 -4.63
N LEU A 22 2.03 -8.91 -5.34
CA LEU A 22 3.22 -9.27 -6.11
C LEU A 22 4.49 -9.00 -5.31
N ASP A 23 5.48 -9.88 -5.41
CA ASP A 23 6.83 -9.63 -4.89
C ASP A 23 7.58 -8.64 -5.80
N ARG A 24 7.45 -7.33 -5.51
CA ARG A 24 8.00 -6.24 -6.33
C ARG A 24 8.82 -5.26 -5.49
N THR A 25 10.12 -5.27 -5.75
CA THR A 25 11.08 -4.28 -5.26
C THR A 25 10.72 -2.81 -5.57
N PHE A 26 9.94 -2.54 -6.62
CA PHE A 26 9.55 -1.18 -7.01
C PHE A 26 8.25 -0.67 -6.35
N ASP A 27 7.57 -1.45 -5.50
CA ASP A 27 6.33 -1.01 -4.86
C ASP A 27 6.52 0.21 -3.93
N GLU A 28 7.71 0.36 -3.32
CA GLU A 28 8.10 1.55 -2.54
C GLU A 28 8.16 2.85 -3.38
N ILE A 29 8.18 2.73 -4.72
CA ILE A 29 8.18 3.85 -5.66
C ILE A 29 7.06 3.79 -6.71
N ASP A 30 6.03 2.95 -6.52
CA ASP A 30 4.88 2.99 -7.42
C ASP A 30 4.04 4.25 -7.16
N LEU A 31 3.63 4.93 -8.24
CA LEU A 31 2.95 6.24 -8.20
C LEU A 31 3.62 7.27 -7.26
N THR A 32 4.94 7.16 -7.11
CA THR A 32 5.79 8.05 -6.30
C THR A 32 6.92 8.54 -7.19
N MET A 33 7.20 9.85 -7.17
CA MET A 33 8.28 10.41 -7.98
C MET A 33 9.63 10.16 -7.33
N VAL A 34 10.61 9.73 -8.14
CA VAL A 34 12.01 9.61 -7.72
C VAL A 34 12.80 10.82 -8.22
N ASP A 35 13.27 11.68 -7.31
CA ASP A 35 14.12 12.80 -7.70
C ASP A 35 15.60 12.36 -7.70
N LEU A 36 16.26 12.50 -8.85
CA LEU A 36 17.65 12.11 -9.08
C LEU A 36 18.51 13.35 -9.28
N TYR A 37 19.20 13.77 -8.22
CA TYR A 37 20.16 14.87 -8.26
C TYR A 37 21.55 14.31 -8.57
N VAL A 38 21.98 14.47 -9.82
CA VAL A 38 23.26 14.01 -10.34
C VAL A 38 24.30 15.11 -10.23
N THR A 39 25.48 14.78 -9.73
CA THR A 39 26.63 15.68 -9.64
C THR A 39 27.83 15.09 -10.35
N MET A 40 28.39 15.84 -11.29
CA MET A 40 29.65 15.54 -11.98
C MET A 40 30.38 16.84 -12.39
N PRO A 41 31.67 16.82 -12.71
CA PRO A 41 32.39 18.04 -13.11
C PRO A 41 31.75 18.71 -14.33
N THR A 42 31.71 20.05 -14.36
CA THR A 42 31.08 20.81 -15.46
C THR A 42 31.73 20.53 -16.81
N SER A 43 33.03 20.17 -16.83
CA SER A 43 33.72 19.66 -18.04
C SER A 43 33.05 18.42 -18.62
N GLU A 44 32.58 17.50 -17.76
CA GLU A 44 31.91 16.26 -18.17
C GLU A 44 30.47 16.51 -18.61
N VAL A 45 29.74 17.43 -17.97
CA VAL A 45 28.42 17.86 -18.45
C VAL A 45 28.54 18.50 -19.85
N ASN A 46 29.54 19.36 -20.06
CA ASN A 46 29.82 19.95 -21.37
C ASN A 46 30.24 18.91 -22.41
N ASN A 47 31.03 17.91 -22.00
CA ASN A 47 31.41 16.78 -22.86
C ASN A 47 30.18 15.93 -23.25
N LEU A 48 29.32 15.60 -22.29
CA LEU A 48 28.03 14.92 -22.51
C LEU A 48 27.16 15.70 -23.50
N ILE A 49 26.97 17.01 -23.30
CA ILE A 49 26.17 17.85 -24.20
C ILE A 49 26.80 17.88 -25.61
N LYS A 50 28.13 17.94 -25.73
CA LYS A 50 28.84 17.88 -27.01
C LYS A 50 28.64 16.53 -27.72
N MET A 51 28.79 15.42 -27.00
CA MET A 51 28.61 14.06 -27.54
C MET A 51 27.15 13.74 -27.87
N ALA A 52 26.20 14.37 -27.18
CA ALA A 52 24.77 14.23 -27.43
C ALA A 52 24.31 14.83 -28.78
N GLN A 53 25.13 15.60 -29.50
CA GLN A 53 24.75 16.25 -30.76
C GLN A 53 24.71 15.28 -31.96
N VAL A 54 23.73 14.37 -31.96
CA VAL A 54 23.53 13.28 -32.92
C VAL A 54 22.23 13.49 -33.71
N SER A 55 22.31 13.55 -35.03
CA SER A 55 21.13 13.59 -35.91
C SER A 55 20.67 12.19 -36.36
N SER A 56 19.47 12.08 -36.92
CA SER A 56 19.01 10.80 -37.48
C SER A 56 19.80 10.39 -38.74
N SER A 57 20.36 11.36 -39.48
CA SER A 57 21.26 11.10 -40.61
C SER A 57 22.66 10.69 -40.16
N ASP A 58 23.18 11.19 -39.02
CA ASP A 58 24.40 10.64 -38.39
C ASP A 58 24.23 9.13 -38.11
N ILE A 59 23.09 8.74 -37.55
CA ILE A 59 22.78 7.34 -37.24
C ILE A 59 22.68 6.47 -38.50
N GLN A 60 22.07 6.98 -39.57
CA GLN A 60 21.96 6.26 -40.85
C GLN A 60 23.31 6.11 -41.56
N ALA A 61 24.11 7.18 -41.61
CA ALA A 61 25.39 7.20 -42.32
C ALA A 61 26.51 6.42 -41.60
N LYS A 62 26.51 6.41 -40.26
CA LYS A 62 27.57 5.79 -39.45
C LYS A 62 27.20 4.41 -38.90
N GLY A 63 25.89 4.11 -38.83
CA GLY A 63 25.35 2.97 -38.10
C GLY A 63 25.21 3.27 -36.60
N ALA A 64 24.05 2.93 -36.03
CA ALA A 64 23.67 3.33 -34.66
C ALA A 64 24.61 2.82 -33.54
N ALA A 65 25.30 1.71 -33.79
CA ALA A 65 26.26 1.10 -32.87
C ALA A 65 27.66 1.75 -32.90
N ASN A 66 28.02 2.45 -33.97
CA ASN A 66 29.36 3.03 -34.17
C ASN A 66 29.47 4.47 -33.63
N ILE A 67 28.37 5.06 -33.18
CA ILE A 67 28.36 6.39 -32.57
C ILE A 67 28.75 6.25 -31.09
N PRO A 68 29.84 6.90 -30.63
CA PRO A 68 30.36 6.71 -29.29
C PRO A 68 29.37 7.17 -28.23
N ASP A 69 29.36 6.48 -27.08
CA ASP A 69 28.64 6.91 -25.89
C ASP A 69 29.48 7.84 -25.03
N PHE A 70 28.84 8.82 -24.39
CA PHE A 70 29.42 9.46 -23.21
C PHE A 70 29.29 8.50 -22.02
N GLU A 71 30.37 8.34 -21.24
CA GLU A 71 30.39 7.53 -20.03
C GLU A 71 31.28 8.18 -18.96
N TYR A 72 30.72 8.50 -17.79
CA TYR A 72 31.46 8.98 -16.62
C TYR A 72 31.25 8.06 -15.43
N LYS A 73 32.34 7.51 -14.87
CA LYS A 73 32.30 6.44 -13.85
C LYS A 73 32.19 6.92 -12.41
N ASN A 74 32.37 8.22 -12.17
CA ASN A 74 32.53 8.81 -10.84
C ASN A 74 31.41 9.81 -10.49
N ALA A 75 30.22 9.69 -11.09
CA ALA A 75 29.11 10.56 -10.73
C ALA A 75 28.64 10.27 -9.29
N THR A 76 28.20 11.31 -8.59
CA THR A 76 27.44 11.17 -7.34
C THR A 76 25.97 11.38 -7.66
N ILE A 77 25.08 10.55 -7.11
CA ILE A 77 23.63 10.73 -7.24
C ILE A 77 22.98 10.72 -5.86
N LEU A 78 22.36 11.84 -5.47
CA LEU A 78 21.40 11.89 -4.37
C LEU A 78 20.02 11.51 -4.91
N VAL A 79 19.50 10.37 -4.46
CA VAL A 79 18.16 9.87 -4.78
C VAL A 79 17.21 10.28 -3.65
N LYS A 80 16.06 10.88 -3.97
CA LYS A 80 14.97 11.14 -3.02
C LYS A 80 13.66 10.50 -3.51
N TRP A 81 12.89 9.92 -2.60
CA TRP A 81 11.58 9.31 -2.87
C TRP A 81 10.81 9.19 -1.56
N ASN A 82 9.49 9.40 -1.54
CA ASN A 82 8.64 9.19 -0.36
C ASN A 82 9.19 9.76 0.98
N GLY A 83 9.78 10.96 0.95
CA GLY A 83 10.46 11.58 2.12
C GLY A 83 11.81 10.96 2.52
N ASN A 84 12.16 9.78 1.99
CA ASN A 84 13.49 9.19 2.11
C ASN A 84 14.49 9.91 1.20
N SER A 85 15.77 9.85 1.57
CA SER A 85 16.87 10.23 0.68
C SER A 85 18.12 9.38 0.93
N LYS A 86 18.92 9.15 -0.13
CA LYS A 86 20.16 8.38 -0.05
C LYS A 86 21.13 8.75 -1.19
N THR A 87 22.38 8.98 -0.84
CA THR A 87 23.47 9.23 -1.79
C THR A 87 24.10 7.92 -2.28
N TYR A 88 24.47 7.90 -3.55
CA TYR A 88 25.27 6.86 -4.20
C TYR A 88 26.48 7.52 -4.86
N ASP A 89 27.67 7.06 -4.47
CA ASP A 89 28.94 7.57 -4.95
C ASP A 89 29.50 6.62 -6.03
N LYS A 90 30.31 7.13 -6.96
CA LYS A 90 30.90 6.30 -8.04
C LYS A 90 29.84 5.59 -8.90
N VAL A 91 28.75 6.30 -9.17
CA VAL A 91 27.76 5.87 -10.16
C VAL A 91 28.37 6.02 -11.54
N THR A 92 28.28 4.96 -12.36
CA THR A 92 28.54 5.08 -13.79
C THR A 92 27.30 5.64 -14.47
N TYR A 93 27.45 6.85 -15.02
CA TYR A 93 26.44 7.59 -15.76
C TYR A 93 26.80 7.55 -17.25
N LYS A 94 25.92 7.00 -18.10
CA LYS A 94 26.19 6.76 -19.51
C LYS A 94 25.01 7.20 -20.40
N THR A 95 25.25 7.62 -21.63
CA THR A 95 24.17 7.78 -22.62
C THR A 95 23.42 6.47 -22.87
N GLY A 96 22.15 6.58 -23.25
CA GLY A 96 21.21 5.48 -23.36
C GLY A 96 20.48 5.41 -24.70
N GLY A 97 20.24 4.18 -25.14
CA GLY A 97 19.62 3.86 -26.43
C GLY A 97 20.60 3.90 -27.61
N MET A 98 20.15 3.37 -28.75
CA MET A 98 20.84 3.49 -30.04
C MET A 98 20.19 4.60 -30.87
N TYR A 99 19.12 4.29 -31.60
CA TYR A 99 18.30 5.26 -32.33
C TYR A 99 17.68 6.33 -31.41
N GLY A 100 17.41 6.00 -30.15
CA GLY A 100 16.94 6.96 -29.15
C GLY A 100 17.85 8.19 -28.93
N ARG A 101 19.13 8.12 -29.33
CA ARG A 101 20.08 9.24 -29.23
C ARG A 101 19.88 10.33 -30.30
N SER A 102 19.13 10.08 -31.38
CA SER A 102 18.84 11.10 -32.40
C SER A 102 17.56 11.92 -32.17
N TYR A 103 17.00 11.89 -30.97
CA TYR A 103 15.94 12.80 -30.53
C TYR A 103 16.51 13.93 -29.65
N ASP A 104 15.73 15.01 -29.49
CA ASP A 104 16.11 16.18 -28.70
C ASP A 104 16.40 15.87 -27.22
N LYS A 105 15.59 15.00 -26.61
CA LYS A 105 15.80 14.44 -25.27
C LYS A 105 16.57 13.12 -25.35
N VAL A 106 17.76 13.10 -24.78
CA VAL A 106 18.61 11.90 -24.70
C VAL A 106 18.29 11.11 -23.42
N GLY A 107 18.32 9.78 -23.52
CA GLY A 107 18.17 8.87 -22.38
C GLY A 107 19.52 8.46 -21.77
N PHE A 108 19.47 7.80 -20.61
CA PHE A 108 20.68 7.44 -19.85
C PHE A 108 20.62 6.02 -19.28
N ASN A 109 21.77 5.37 -19.20
CA ASN A 109 21.98 4.14 -18.42
C ASN A 109 22.74 4.50 -17.13
N LEU A 110 22.30 3.97 -16.00
CA LEU A 110 22.90 4.19 -14.68
C LEU A 110 23.34 2.87 -14.07
N LYS A 111 24.56 2.79 -13.53
CA LYS A 111 25.05 1.65 -12.74
C LYS A 111 25.57 2.16 -11.39
N PHE A 112 24.82 1.88 -10.34
CA PHE A 112 25.13 2.31 -8.97
C PHE A 112 26.16 1.39 -8.32
N ASP A 113 26.95 1.92 -7.39
CA ASP A 113 27.93 1.17 -6.60
C ASP A 113 27.24 0.17 -5.64
N LYS A 114 26.19 0.63 -4.96
CA LYS A 114 25.36 -0.08 -3.98
C LYS A 114 23.97 -0.36 -4.57
N LYS A 115 23.18 -1.21 -3.91
CA LYS A 115 21.79 -1.48 -4.31
C LYS A 115 20.85 -0.31 -3.95
N PHE A 116 19.98 0.06 -4.88
CA PHE A 116 18.75 0.83 -4.66
C PHE A 116 17.56 -0.09 -4.99
N LEU A 117 16.60 -0.25 -4.08
CA LEU A 117 15.46 -1.18 -4.24
C LEU A 117 15.89 -2.56 -4.77
N GLY A 118 16.92 -3.15 -4.14
CA GLY A 118 17.53 -4.41 -4.54
C GLY A 118 18.41 -4.39 -5.81
N ARG A 119 18.24 -3.40 -6.71
CA ARG A 119 18.87 -3.31 -8.03
C ARG A 119 20.13 -2.44 -8.06
N LYS A 120 20.98 -2.64 -9.08
CA LYS A 120 22.16 -1.78 -9.36
C LYS A 120 22.14 -1.08 -10.72
N ASN A 121 21.45 -1.63 -11.73
CA ASN A 121 21.45 -1.11 -13.09
C ASN A 121 20.06 -0.60 -13.46
N PHE A 122 19.99 0.64 -13.97
CA PHE A 122 18.75 1.33 -14.30
C PHE A 122 18.85 2.02 -15.66
N LYS A 123 17.70 2.31 -16.28
CA LYS A 123 17.57 3.20 -17.43
C LYS A 123 16.68 4.38 -17.09
N LEU A 124 17.09 5.57 -17.51
CA LEU A 124 16.24 6.76 -17.64
C LEU A 124 15.85 6.89 -19.10
N ARG A 125 14.58 6.62 -19.42
CA ARG A 125 14.08 6.67 -20.78
C ARG A 125 13.20 7.90 -21.02
N PRO A 126 13.44 8.68 -22.09
CA PRO A 126 12.59 9.80 -22.46
C PRO A 126 11.37 9.38 -23.30
N ASP A 127 11.33 8.11 -23.77
CA ASP A 127 10.33 7.51 -24.67
C ASP A 127 9.77 8.50 -25.71
N PRO A 128 10.63 9.05 -26.60
CA PRO A 128 10.32 10.22 -27.42
C PRO A 128 9.30 9.92 -28.53
N GLY A 129 9.04 8.64 -28.81
CA GLY A 129 7.91 8.19 -29.62
C GLY A 129 6.59 8.05 -28.84
N ASP A 130 6.62 7.86 -27.52
CA ASP A 130 5.40 7.73 -26.72
C ASP A 130 4.91 9.10 -26.20
N SER A 131 3.93 9.67 -26.91
CA SER A 131 3.22 10.87 -26.46
C SER A 131 2.35 10.63 -25.21
N SER A 132 2.00 9.38 -24.88
CA SER A 132 1.23 9.05 -23.67
C SER A 132 2.09 8.93 -22.41
N LYS A 133 3.41 8.79 -22.54
CA LYS A 133 4.41 8.53 -21.48
C LYS A 133 4.07 7.37 -20.52
N ILE A 134 3.13 6.50 -20.87
CA ILE A 134 2.62 5.42 -20.02
C ILE A 134 2.95 4.04 -20.60
N ARG A 135 3.26 3.92 -21.90
CA ARG A 135 3.41 2.64 -22.61
C ARG A 135 4.43 1.71 -21.94
N SER A 136 5.63 2.22 -21.65
CA SER A 136 6.68 1.47 -20.96
C SER A 136 6.26 1.01 -19.56
N LYS A 137 5.58 1.86 -18.78
CA LYS A 137 5.11 1.54 -17.42
C LYS A 137 4.01 0.50 -17.43
N ILE A 138 2.96 0.69 -18.25
CA ILE A 138 1.80 -0.20 -18.25
C ILE A 138 2.15 -1.60 -18.78
N CYS A 139 3.08 -1.71 -19.73
CA CYS A 139 3.59 -3.01 -20.19
C CYS A 139 4.38 -3.76 -19.11
N CYS A 140 5.26 -3.09 -18.36
CA CYS A 140 5.92 -3.72 -17.21
C CYS A 140 4.91 -4.12 -16.13
N ASP A 141 3.93 -3.25 -15.82
CA ASP A 141 2.87 -3.54 -14.85
C ASP A 141 2.01 -4.75 -15.27
N ILE A 142 1.63 -4.87 -16.55
CA ILE A 142 0.91 -6.03 -17.10
C ILE A 142 1.78 -7.30 -16.97
N ALA A 143 3.02 -7.27 -17.43
CA ALA A 143 3.90 -8.44 -17.38
C ALA A 143 4.19 -8.89 -15.94
N ASN A 144 4.36 -7.96 -15.00
CA ASN A 144 4.45 -8.26 -13.56
C ASN A 144 3.14 -8.92 -13.04
N ARG A 145 1.96 -8.36 -13.37
CA ARG A 145 0.65 -8.88 -12.91
C ARG A 145 0.32 -10.26 -13.48
N LEU A 146 0.79 -10.57 -14.68
CA LEU A 146 0.70 -11.90 -15.30
C LEU A 146 1.66 -12.94 -14.69
N GLY A 147 2.51 -12.55 -13.73
CA GLY A 147 3.51 -13.43 -13.14
C GLY A 147 4.61 -13.81 -14.12
N LEU A 148 5.03 -12.89 -15.01
CA LEU A 148 6.13 -13.10 -15.95
C LEU A 148 7.44 -12.50 -15.41
N PRO A 149 8.61 -13.11 -15.69
CA PRO A 149 9.90 -12.54 -15.36
C PRO A 149 10.12 -11.30 -16.25
N SER A 150 10.05 -10.12 -15.65
CA SER A 150 9.94 -8.84 -16.36
C SER A 150 10.65 -7.72 -15.58
N PRO A 151 11.22 -6.70 -16.27
CA PRO A 151 11.70 -5.50 -15.61
C PRO A 151 10.59 -4.77 -14.84
N GLN A 152 10.99 -3.89 -13.94
CA GLN A 152 10.10 -3.04 -13.15
C GLN A 152 10.34 -1.57 -13.53
N ALA A 153 9.26 -0.79 -13.56
CA ALA A 153 9.29 0.62 -13.98
C ALA A 153 8.49 1.50 -13.01
N SER A 154 8.93 2.75 -12.90
CA SER A 154 8.25 3.91 -12.33
C SER A 154 8.75 5.17 -13.07
N TYR A 155 8.80 6.33 -12.41
CA TYR A 155 9.21 7.60 -13.01
C TYR A 155 10.23 8.33 -12.16
N ALA A 156 11.07 9.13 -12.82
CA ALA A 156 12.03 9.99 -12.15
C ALA A 156 12.09 11.39 -12.76
N ARG A 157 12.34 12.38 -11.91
CA ARG A 157 12.83 13.71 -12.32
C ARG A 157 14.34 13.72 -12.27
N LEU A 158 14.97 14.15 -13.35
CA LEU A 158 16.42 14.28 -13.44
C LEU A 158 16.84 15.73 -13.17
N TYR A 159 17.81 15.91 -12.28
CA TYR A 159 18.51 17.17 -12.07
C TYR A 159 20.01 16.96 -12.30
N MET A 160 20.62 17.73 -13.20
CA MET A 160 22.04 17.65 -13.54
C MET A 160 22.76 18.88 -12.99
N ASN A 161 23.67 18.70 -12.03
CA ASN A 161 24.33 19.79 -11.31
C ASN A 161 23.36 20.87 -10.76
N GLY A 162 22.13 20.46 -10.42
CA GLY A 162 21.04 21.33 -9.96
C GLY A 162 20.06 21.79 -11.06
N GLU A 163 20.44 21.75 -12.34
CA GLU A 163 19.54 22.12 -13.46
C GLU A 163 18.50 21.03 -13.70
N PHE A 164 17.22 21.40 -13.87
CA PHE A 164 16.15 20.43 -14.16
C PHE A 164 16.21 19.93 -15.61
N TRP A 165 16.51 18.64 -15.77
CA TRP A 165 16.57 17.94 -17.05
C TRP A 165 15.28 17.15 -17.38
N GLY A 166 14.25 17.27 -16.54
CA GLY A 166 12.90 16.85 -16.88
C GLY A 166 12.51 15.45 -16.39
N LEU A 167 11.32 15.02 -16.85
CA LEU A 167 10.70 13.74 -16.54
C LEU A 167 11.24 12.60 -17.41
N TYR A 168 11.49 11.44 -16.79
CA TYR A 168 11.91 10.20 -17.44
C TYR A 168 11.12 9.01 -16.89
N VAL A 169 10.89 7.99 -17.72
CA VAL A 169 10.54 6.64 -17.23
C VAL A 169 11.79 6.05 -16.60
N PHE A 170 11.69 5.65 -15.33
CA PHE A 170 12.77 5.05 -14.56
C PHE A 170 12.51 3.55 -14.42
N MET A 171 13.40 2.72 -14.96
CA MET A 171 13.25 1.26 -14.95
C MET A 171 14.55 0.55 -14.58
N ASP A 172 14.45 -0.66 -14.03
CA ASP A 172 15.62 -1.52 -13.88
C ASP A 172 16.11 -2.07 -15.24
N SER A 173 17.34 -2.57 -15.28
CA SER A 173 17.92 -3.18 -16.49
C SER A 173 18.32 -4.62 -16.24
N ILE A 174 17.80 -5.51 -17.09
CA ILE A 174 18.20 -6.92 -17.15
C ILE A 174 19.70 -7.00 -17.47
N LYS A 175 20.46 -7.61 -16.57
CA LYS A 175 21.91 -7.88 -16.61
C LYS A 175 22.20 -9.06 -15.69
N THR A 176 23.42 -9.60 -15.72
CA THR A 176 23.87 -10.70 -14.82
C THR A 176 23.50 -10.44 -13.35
N SER A 177 23.76 -9.23 -12.85
CA SER A 177 23.40 -8.85 -11.48
C SER A 177 21.89 -8.87 -11.20
N TRP A 178 21.05 -8.60 -12.20
CA TRP A 178 19.59 -8.68 -12.08
C TRP A 178 19.16 -10.14 -11.96
N ILE A 179 19.72 -11.04 -12.79
CA ILE A 179 19.49 -12.49 -12.70
C ILE A 179 19.92 -13.04 -11.34
N LYS A 180 21.11 -12.65 -10.83
CA LYS A 180 21.57 -13.00 -9.48
C LYS A 180 20.66 -12.48 -8.36
N GLN A 181 19.84 -11.45 -8.62
CA GLN A 181 18.94 -10.84 -7.64
C GLN A 181 17.51 -11.40 -7.71
N THR A 182 17.05 -11.83 -8.89
CA THR A 182 15.68 -12.33 -9.09
C THR A 182 15.63 -13.85 -9.09
N PHE A 183 16.44 -14.52 -9.92
CA PHE A 183 16.49 -15.98 -10.03
C PHE A 183 17.27 -16.67 -8.89
N ASN A 184 18.11 -15.91 -8.16
CA ASN A 184 18.99 -16.41 -7.09
C ASN A 184 19.65 -17.78 -7.42
N PRO A 185 20.29 -17.94 -8.60
CA PRO A 185 20.81 -19.21 -9.02
C PRO A 185 22.02 -19.63 -8.16
N PRO A 186 22.30 -20.94 -8.04
CA PRO A 186 23.41 -21.45 -7.21
C PRO A 186 24.80 -21.20 -7.81
N VAL A 187 24.88 -20.64 -9.03
CA VAL A 187 26.15 -20.33 -9.71
C VAL A 187 26.70 -18.98 -9.26
N GLU A 188 28.02 -18.91 -9.03
CA GLU A 188 28.68 -17.66 -8.67
C GLU A 188 28.61 -16.63 -9.81
N GLU A 189 28.76 -17.06 -11.07
CA GLU A 189 28.61 -16.21 -12.26
C GLU A 189 27.55 -16.67 -13.25
N VAL A 190 26.84 -15.70 -13.82
CA VAL A 190 25.74 -15.93 -14.78
C VAL A 190 26.30 -15.90 -16.19
N THR A 191 26.40 -17.08 -16.81
CA THR A 191 27.04 -17.29 -18.12
C THR A 191 26.04 -17.52 -19.26
N THR A 192 24.74 -17.60 -18.96
CA THR A 192 23.68 -18.04 -19.90
C THR A 192 22.60 -16.98 -20.16
N LEU A 193 22.88 -15.70 -19.87
CA LEU A 193 21.97 -14.58 -20.16
C LEU A 193 22.24 -14.03 -21.57
N ILE A 194 21.40 -14.38 -22.53
CA ILE A 194 21.58 -14.03 -23.94
C ILE A 194 20.62 -12.90 -24.33
N GLN A 195 21.14 -11.75 -24.76
CA GLN A 195 20.35 -10.58 -25.16
C GLN A 195 20.19 -10.51 -26.69
N CYS A 196 18.95 -10.50 -27.18
CA CYS A 196 18.63 -10.34 -28.61
C CYS A 196 18.36 -8.87 -28.93
N LYS A 197 19.42 -8.16 -29.33
CA LYS A 197 19.49 -6.69 -29.45
C LYS A 197 20.02 -6.17 -30.80
N SER A 198 19.99 -7.00 -31.84
CA SER A 198 20.32 -6.61 -33.22
C SER A 198 19.14 -6.74 -34.19
N GLY A 199 18.06 -7.42 -33.78
CA GLY A 199 16.95 -7.82 -34.63
C GLY A 199 17.25 -9.06 -35.46
N GLY A 200 16.20 -9.77 -35.87
CA GLY A 200 16.24 -10.96 -36.74
C GLY A 200 16.06 -12.31 -36.03
N PHE A 201 15.97 -12.37 -34.69
CA PHE A 201 15.80 -13.65 -33.99
C PHE A 201 14.39 -14.20 -34.16
N ASN A 202 14.28 -15.44 -34.68
CA ASN A 202 12.99 -16.06 -35.00
C ASN A 202 13.02 -17.60 -34.88
N PHE A 203 13.95 -18.14 -34.08
CA PHE A 203 14.22 -19.58 -33.94
C PHE A 203 14.58 -20.35 -35.23
N LYS A 204 14.65 -19.75 -36.42
CA LYS A 204 15.17 -20.45 -37.62
C LYS A 204 16.66 -20.81 -37.41
N PRO A 205 17.19 -21.82 -38.11
CA PRO A 205 18.63 -22.12 -38.10
C PRO A 205 19.47 -20.85 -38.34
N ASN A 206 20.62 -20.78 -37.68
CA ASN A 206 21.56 -19.64 -37.68
C ASN A 206 21.04 -18.30 -37.11
N SER A 207 19.77 -18.17 -36.70
CA SER A 207 19.20 -16.90 -36.19
C SER A 207 19.83 -16.36 -34.89
N SER A 208 20.81 -17.06 -34.30
CA SER A 208 21.62 -16.59 -33.16
C SER A 208 22.43 -15.31 -33.43
N TYR A 209 22.68 -14.93 -34.70
CA TYR A 209 23.41 -13.69 -35.03
C TYR A 209 22.74 -12.42 -34.47
N ALA A 210 21.43 -12.48 -34.23
CA ALA A 210 20.62 -11.39 -33.70
C ALA A 210 20.87 -11.10 -32.20
N CYS A 211 21.63 -11.98 -31.54
CA CYS A 211 21.80 -12.01 -30.09
C CYS A 211 23.27 -12.16 -29.68
N LEU A 212 23.59 -11.74 -28.45
CA LEU A 212 24.92 -11.87 -27.84
C LEU A 212 24.79 -12.22 -26.35
N ASN A 213 25.86 -12.71 -25.73
CA ASN A 213 25.87 -12.90 -24.28
C ASN A 213 25.88 -11.54 -23.58
N ALA A 214 24.97 -11.32 -22.64
CA ALA A 214 24.85 -10.07 -21.89
C ALA A 214 25.88 -9.94 -20.75
N ASN A 215 26.67 -11.00 -20.54
CA ASN A 215 27.91 -11.02 -19.77
C ASN A 215 29.10 -10.92 -20.74
N ASP A 216 29.72 -9.75 -20.82
CA ASP A 216 30.76 -9.47 -21.81
C ASP A 216 32.04 -10.31 -21.58
N ASP A 217 32.26 -10.80 -20.35
CA ASP A 217 33.36 -11.70 -19.97
C ASP A 217 33.14 -13.16 -20.44
N TYR A 218 31.92 -13.51 -20.86
CA TYR A 218 31.54 -14.86 -21.32
C TYR A 218 30.89 -14.83 -22.71
N PRO A 219 31.60 -14.43 -23.78
CA PRO A 219 31.03 -14.24 -25.12
C PRO A 219 30.61 -15.53 -25.84
N ASP A 220 30.69 -16.71 -25.20
CA ASP A 220 30.23 -17.95 -25.81
C ASP A 220 28.70 -17.94 -26.05
N MET A 221 28.34 -18.48 -27.20
CA MET A 221 26.97 -18.61 -27.71
C MET A 221 26.63 -20.07 -28.03
N ASN A 222 27.54 -21.03 -27.83
CA ASN A 222 27.35 -22.41 -28.28
C ASN A 222 26.17 -23.10 -27.58
N GLN A 223 25.97 -22.90 -26.27
CA GLN A 223 24.76 -23.39 -25.59
C GLN A 223 23.46 -22.83 -26.20
N PHE A 224 23.47 -21.58 -26.69
CA PHE A 224 22.31 -20.95 -27.33
C PHE A 224 22.10 -21.44 -28.77
N LYS A 225 23.17 -21.69 -29.53
CA LYS A 225 23.11 -22.37 -30.84
C LYS A 225 22.50 -23.77 -30.68
N THR A 226 22.98 -24.57 -29.72
CA THR A 226 22.44 -25.89 -29.40
C THR A 226 20.97 -25.83 -28.99
N PHE A 227 20.56 -24.82 -28.21
CA PHE A 227 19.14 -24.59 -27.90
C PHE A 227 18.29 -24.38 -29.16
N ILE A 228 18.71 -23.50 -30.08
CA ILE A 228 18.01 -23.28 -31.35
C ILE A 228 17.94 -24.57 -32.18
N THR A 229 19.05 -25.31 -32.30
CA THR A 229 19.08 -26.60 -33.03
C THR A 229 18.10 -27.61 -32.43
N ASN A 230 18.12 -27.80 -31.11
CA ASN A 230 17.21 -28.71 -30.42
C ASN A 230 15.75 -28.32 -30.64
N ILE A 231 15.41 -27.04 -30.56
CA ILE A 231 14.06 -26.51 -30.79
C ILE A 231 13.58 -26.72 -32.23
N ASN A 232 14.46 -26.65 -33.23
CA ASN A 232 14.11 -26.99 -34.61
C ASN A 232 13.80 -28.50 -34.75
N ASN A 233 14.61 -29.35 -34.13
CA ASN A 233 14.49 -30.81 -34.15
C ASN A 233 13.29 -31.36 -33.33
N CYS A 234 12.70 -30.55 -32.43
CA CYS A 234 11.51 -30.92 -31.67
C CYS A 234 10.27 -31.08 -32.57
N ASN A 235 9.58 -32.22 -32.52
CA ASN A 235 8.37 -32.43 -33.33
C ASN A 235 7.08 -32.01 -32.59
N THR A 236 7.01 -32.22 -31.29
CA THR A 236 5.84 -31.91 -30.45
C THR A 236 6.10 -30.73 -29.50
N VAL A 237 5.03 -30.18 -28.92
CA VAL A 237 5.16 -29.17 -27.85
C VAL A 237 5.84 -29.77 -26.61
N SER A 238 5.62 -31.06 -26.31
CA SER A 238 6.27 -31.75 -25.20
C SER A 238 7.77 -31.94 -25.40
N ASP A 239 8.25 -31.99 -26.65
CA ASP A 239 9.69 -31.94 -26.94
C ASP A 239 10.30 -30.57 -26.64
N ILE A 240 9.59 -29.50 -27.02
CA ILE A 240 9.98 -28.10 -26.76
C ILE A 240 10.02 -27.82 -25.25
N GLU A 241 9.05 -28.35 -24.49
CA GLU A 241 8.95 -28.25 -23.02
C GLU A 241 10.13 -28.89 -22.26
N LYS A 242 10.97 -29.71 -22.92
CA LYS A 242 12.23 -30.24 -22.36
C LYS A 242 13.34 -29.19 -22.31
N TYR A 243 13.28 -28.19 -23.20
CA TYR A 243 14.34 -27.19 -23.38
C TYR A 243 13.95 -25.79 -22.92
N MET A 244 12.66 -25.46 -22.88
CA MET A 244 12.20 -24.11 -22.49
C MET A 244 10.89 -24.11 -21.71
N ASP A 245 10.65 -23.00 -21.01
CA ASP A 245 9.38 -22.67 -20.38
C ASP A 245 8.38 -22.18 -21.45
N VAL A 246 7.64 -23.13 -22.02
CA VAL A 246 6.67 -22.87 -23.09
C VAL A 246 5.48 -22.04 -22.60
N ASP A 247 5.07 -22.16 -21.34
CA ASP A 247 3.89 -21.45 -20.85
C ASP A 247 4.19 -19.97 -20.61
N ILE A 248 5.37 -19.65 -20.09
CA ILE A 248 5.87 -18.25 -20.04
C ILE A 248 6.05 -17.69 -21.45
N PHE A 249 6.57 -18.47 -22.41
CA PHE A 249 6.72 -18.00 -23.78
C PHE A 249 5.37 -17.75 -24.48
N LEU A 250 4.40 -18.66 -24.35
CA LEU A 250 3.05 -18.46 -24.89
C LEU A 250 2.35 -17.26 -24.25
N LYS A 251 2.53 -17.02 -22.94
CA LYS A 251 2.02 -15.81 -22.28
C LYS A 251 2.67 -14.54 -22.82
N TYR A 252 3.98 -14.55 -23.06
CA TYR A 252 4.68 -13.44 -23.71
C TYR A 252 4.21 -13.20 -25.15
N LEU A 253 3.94 -14.24 -25.94
CA LEU A 253 3.41 -14.12 -27.30
C LEU A 253 1.98 -13.58 -27.31
N ALA A 254 1.11 -14.03 -26.41
CA ALA A 254 -0.23 -13.49 -26.24
C ALA A 254 -0.20 -12.01 -25.82
N PHE A 255 0.64 -11.68 -24.83
CA PHE A 255 0.88 -10.31 -24.38
C PHE A 255 1.40 -9.39 -25.50
N GLU A 256 2.41 -9.84 -26.26
CA GLU A 256 3.01 -9.10 -27.39
C GLU A 256 1.99 -8.74 -28.47
N TRP A 257 1.11 -9.67 -28.83
CA TRP A 257 0.01 -9.45 -29.78
C TRP A 257 -1.05 -8.49 -29.22
N LEU A 258 -1.40 -8.61 -27.94
CA LEU A 258 -2.40 -7.78 -27.28
C LEU A 258 -1.94 -6.32 -27.09
N ILE A 259 -0.68 -6.10 -26.67
CA ILE A 259 -0.06 -4.77 -26.68
C ILE A 259 0.31 -4.31 -28.09
N GLY A 260 0.21 -5.17 -29.11
CA GLY A 260 0.52 -4.82 -30.50
C GLY A 260 1.97 -4.39 -30.73
N SER A 261 2.94 -5.05 -30.10
CA SER A 261 4.35 -4.72 -30.32
C SER A 261 4.90 -5.40 -31.57
N PHE A 262 5.65 -4.63 -32.35
CA PHE A 262 6.42 -5.11 -33.50
C PHE A 262 7.93 -5.18 -33.22
N ASP A 263 8.39 -4.59 -32.11
CA ASP A 263 9.80 -4.52 -31.75
C ASP A 263 10.25 -5.72 -30.88
N HIS A 264 9.47 -6.80 -30.92
CA HIS A 264 9.59 -8.03 -30.12
C HIS A 264 9.64 -9.28 -31.03
N PHE A 265 9.37 -10.48 -30.50
CA PHE A 265 9.69 -11.77 -31.15
C PHE A 265 8.99 -12.00 -32.49
N MET A 266 7.71 -11.69 -32.61
CA MET A 266 6.88 -12.12 -33.76
C MET A 266 7.10 -11.31 -35.03
N ILE A 267 7.67 -10.11 -34.93
CA ILE A 267 7.88 -9.20 -36.07
C ILE A 267 9.37 -8.94 -36.33
N TYR A 268 10.05 -8.18 -35.46
CA TYR A 268 11.48 -7.85 -35.65
C TYR A 268 12.46 -8.83 -34.99
N GLY A 269 12.05 -9.65 -34.04
CA GLY A 269 12.97 -10.58 -33.35
C GLY A 269 13.99 -9.85 -32.47
N HIS A 270 13.51 -8.90 -31.66
CA HIS A 270 14.30 -7.90 -30.94
C HIS A 270 13.80 -7.67 -29.50
N ASN A 271 14.51 -6.88 -28.68
CA ASN A 271 14.14 -6.45 -27.32
C ASN A 271 13.73 -7.52 -26.28
N PHE A 272 14.32 -8.72 -26.33
CA PHE A 272 14.21 -9.69 -25.24
C PHE A 272 15.55 -10.35 -24.91
N ASN A 273 15.59 -10.99 -23.74
CA ASN A 273 16.66 -11.86 -23.32
C ASN A 273 16.13 -13.30 -23.22
N TRP A 274 17.00 -14.27 -23.47
CA TRP A 274 16.84 -15.65 -23.06
C TRP A 274 17.78 -15.93 -21.88
N TYR A 275 17.28 -16.59 -20.84
CA TYR A 275 18.11 -17.05 -19.73
C TYR A 275 17.85 -18.54 -19.48
N LYS A 276 18.92 -19.34 -19.42
CA LYS A 276 18.84 -20.76 -19.06
C LYS A 276 18.84 -20.89 -17.55
N LYS A 277 17.70 -21.24 -16.95
CA LYS A 277 17.58 -21.36 -15.48
C LYS A 277 18.37 -22.57 -14.98
N ASP A 278 19.24 -22.37 -13.98
CA ASP A 278 20.01 -23.46 -13.37
C ASP A 278 19.16 -24.45 -12.54
N SER A 279 17.93 -24.07 -12.20
CA SER A 279 17.00 -24.87 -11.38
C SER A 279 16.31 -26.02 -12.11
N ASP A 280 16.05 -25.88 -13.41
CA ASP A 280 15.42 -26.91 -14.25
C ASP A 280 16.15 -27.14 -15.60
N GLY A 281 17.22 -26.39 -15.87
CA GLY A 281 17.98 -26.42 -17.12
C GLY A 281 17.28 -25.76 -18.32
N LYS A 282 16.05 -25.24 -18.15
CA LYS A 282 15.21 -24.73 -19.24
C LYS A 282 15.41 -23.23 -19.47
N TRP A 283 15.37 -22.85 -20.74
CA TRP A 283 15.38 -21.45 -21.16
C TRP A 283 14.04 -20.76 -20.87
N VAL A 284 14.10 -19.53 -20.36
CA VAL A 284 12.96 -18.63 -20.16
C VAL A 284 13.23 -17.31 -20.87
N VAL A 285 12.18 -16.66 -21.37
CA VAL A 285 12.27 -15.37 -22.08
C VAL A 285 11.93 -14.20 -21.15
N ILE A 286 12.60 -13.06 -21.34
CA ILE A 286 12.49 -11.86 -20.50
C ILE A 286 12.50 -10.61 -21.42
N TYR A 287 11.32 -10.03 -21.68
CA TYR A 287 11.14 -8.89 -22.58
C TYR A 287 11.50 -7.55 -21.91
N TYR A 288 11.83 -6.52 -22.69
CA TYR A 288 12.06 -5.13 -22.27
C TYR A 288 11.76 -4.14 -23.41
N ASP A 289 11.90 -2.82 -23.22
CA ASP A 289 11.71 -1.81 -24.30
C ASP A 289 10.28 -1.80 -24.91
N PHE A 290 9.31 -1.24 -24.18
CA PHE A 290 7.87 -1.30 -24.51
C PHE A 290 7.25 0.01 -25.02
N ASP A 291 8.02 0.98 -25.53
CA ASP A 291 7.48 2.23 -26.09
C ASP A 291 6.85 2.05 -27.48
N ASN A 292 7.35 1.09 -28.27
CA ASN A 292 6.79 0.60 -29.53
C ASN A 292 5.61 -0.37 -29.32
N THR A 293 4.51 0.14 -28.73
CA THR A 293 3.30 -0.62 -28.35
C THR A 293 2.00 0.20 -28.53
N PHE A 294 0.85 -0.45 -28.40
CA PHE A 294 -0.51 0.11 -28.50
C PHE A 294 -0.69 1.02 -29.73
N GLY A 295 -0.40 0.46 -30.91
CA GLY A 295 -0.49 1.16 -32.20
C GLY A 295 0.64 2.13 -32.52
N ASN A 296 1.49 2.49 -31.55
CA ASN A 296 2.63 3.38 -31.78
C ASN A 296 3.65 2.71 -32.71
N GLY A 297 4.20 3.45 -33.68
CA GLY A 297 5.26 2.99 -34.58
C GLY A 297 4.85 1.99 -35.69
N LEU A 298 3.58 1.57 -35.78
CA LEU A 298 3.15 0.57 -36.76
C LEU A 298 3.13 1.10 -38.21
N SER A 299 3.51 0.22 -39.14
CA SER A 299 3.55 0.47 -40.59
C SER A 299 3.20 -0.79 -41.37
N SER A 300 2.54 -0.66 -42.53
CA SER A 300 2.19 -1.79 -43.41
C SER A 300 3.42 -2.51 -43.96
N SER A 301 4.56 -1.82 -44.06
CA SER A 301 5.84 -2.40 -44.47
C SER A 301 6.30 -3.56 -43.57
N LEU A 302 5.87 -3.58 -42.30
CA LEU A 302 6.14 -4.67 -41.35
C LEU A 302 5.59 -6.03 -41.85
N TRP A 303 4.50 -6.05 -42.65
CA TRP A 303 3.88 -7.28 -43.16
C TRP A 303 4.00 -7.48 -44.68
N SER A 304 4.72 -6.61 -45.38
CA SER A 304 5.00 -6.70 -46.84
C SER A 304 5.41 -8.09 -47.36
N SER A 305 6.08 -8.90 -46.52
CA SER A 305 6.57 -10.24 -46.86
C SER A 305 5.62 -11.39 -46.47
N LYS A 306 4.37 -11.12 -46.08
CA LYS A 306 3.39 -12.12 -45.62
C LYS A 306 2.26 -12.24 -46.65
N SER A 307 2.00 -13.46 -47.12
CA SER A 307 1.00 -13.78 -48.14
C SER A 307 -0.15 -14.67 -47.65
N SER A 308 0.04 -15.40 -46.55
CA SER A 308 -0.95 -16.30 -45.95
C SER A 308 -0.70 -16.47 -44.45
N ASN A 309 -1.72 -16.92 -43.72
CA ASN A 309 -1.62 -17.20 -42.28
C ASN A 309 -1.35 -18.69 -42.02
N GLN A 310 -0.57 -19.01 -40.98
CA GLN A 310 -0.19 -20.40 -40.65
C GLN A 310 -1.35 -21.30 -40.21
N ASP A 311 -2.51 -20.74 -39.87
CA ASP A 311 -3.68 -21.45 -39.38
C ASP A 311 -4.65 -21.93 -40.47
N GLY A 312 -4.36 -21.58 -41.73
CA GLY A 312 -5.18 -21.86 -42.91
C GLY A 312 -5.97 -20.65 -43.44
N THR A 313 -5.98 -19.52 -42.74
CA THR A 313 -6.75 -18.34 -43.16
C THR A 313 -5.99 -17.44 -44.17
N THR A 314 -6.75 -16.69 -44.97
CA THR A 314 -6.20 -15.69 -45.89
C THR A 314 -5.73 -14.46 -45.11
N PHE A 315 -4.46 -14.08 -45.29
CA PHE A 315 -3.94 -12.82 -44.76
C PHE A 315 -4.58 -11.63 -45.50
N ASN A 316 -5.10 -10.64 -44.76
CA ASN A 316 -5.64 -9.41 -45.34
C ASN A 316 -4.85 -8.19 -44.83
N PRO A 317 -3.90 -7.65 -45.62
CA PRO A 317 -3.08 -6.50 -45.21
C PRO A 317 -3.87 -5.19 -45.10
N ASN A 318 -5.11 -5.13 -45.59
CA ASN A 318 -5.96 -3.94 -45.55
C ASN A 318 -6.83 -3.85 -44.28
N LYS A 319 -6.78 -4.85 -43.38
CA LYS A 319 -7.32 -4.75 -42.02
C LYS A 319 -6.61 -3.61 -41.26
N GLN A 320 -7.27 -2.98 -40.28
CA GLN A 320 -6.55 -2.14 -39.32
C GLN A 320 -5.67 -3.02 -38.43
N TYR A 321 -4.46 -2.56 -38.06
CA TYR A 321 -3.52 -3.38 -37.29
C TYR A 321 -4.05 -3.82 -35.92
N VAL A 322 -4.99 -3.07 -35.35
CA VAL A 322 -5.68 -3.47 -34.12
C VAL A 322 -6.57 -4.70 -34.34
N ASP A 323 -7.18 -4.84 -35.51
CA ASP A 323 -8.07 -5.96 -35.88
C ASP A 323 -7.34 -7.23 -36.34
N PHE A 324 -6.00 -7.18 -36.47
CA PHE A 324 -5.19 -8.36 -36.79
C PHE A 324 -5.36 -9.43 -35.71
N THR A 325 -5.78 -10.63 -36.13
CA THR A 325 -5.72 -11.85 -35.31
C THR A 325 -4.26 -12.22 -34.99
N ILE A 326 -4.00 -13.19 -34.11
CA ILE A 326 -2.62 -13.69 -33.91
C ILE A 326 -2.04 -14.24 -35.23
N ALA A 327 -2.90 -14.80 -36.08
CA ALA A 327 -2.57 -15.42 -37.36
C ALA A 327 -2.22 -14.37 -38.43
N ASP A 328 -2.90 -13.23 -38.44
CA ASP A 328 -2.53 -12.06 -39.25
C ASP A 328 -1.24 -11.39 -38.73
N TRP A 329 -1.04 -11.38 -37.40
CA TRP A 329 0.07 -10.67 -36.75
C TRP A 329 1.42 -11.34 -36.98
N GLU A 330 1.56 -12.65 -36.76
CA GLU A 330 2.89 -13.28 -36.78
C GLU A 330 3.52 -13.40 -38.18
N LYS A 331 4.86 -13.36 -38.28
CA LYS A 331 5.59 -13.32 -39.56
C LYS A 331 5.88 -14.70 -40.17
N ASN A 332 4.92 -15.62 -40.11
CA ASN A 332 5.03 -17.03 -40.50
C ASN A 332 6.27 -17.71 -39.89
N ILE A 333 6.46 -17.57 -38.57
CA ILE A 333 7.61 -18.12 -37.84
C ILE A 333 7.41 -19.63 -37.55
N PRO A 334 8.36 -20.53 -37.89
CA PRO A 334 8.11 -21.98 -37.83
C PRO A 334 7.75 -22.56 -36.46
N ILE A 335 8.28 -22.03 -35.35
CA ILE A 335 7.95 -22.52 -34.00
C ILE A 335 6.49 -22.23 -33.63
N LEU A 336 5.93 -21.12 -34.10
CA LEU A 336 4.55 -20.70 -33.78
C LEU A 336 3.52 -21.67 -34.39
N LYS A 337 3.85 -22.30 -35.52
CA LYS A 337 3.03 -23.38 -36.08
C LYS A 337 2.84 -24.52 -35.08
N LYS A 338 3.93 -24.94 -34.43
CA LYS A 338 3.94 -26.04 -33.44
C LYS A 338 3.24 -25.64 -32.13
N ILE A 339 3.56 -24.48 -31.57
CA ILE A 339 3.12 -24.10 -30.21
C ILE A 339 1.79 -23.33 -30.15
N ILE A 340 1.36 -22.67 -31.23
CA ILE A 340 0.06 -21.97 -31.33
C ILE A 340 -0.89 -22.72 -32.27
N PHE A 341 -0.54 -22.81 -33.56
CA PHE A 341 -1.56 -23.16 -34.58
C PHE A 341 -1.90 -24.65 -34.65
N GLN A 342 -0.98 -25.53 -34.22
CA GLN A 342 -1.22 -26.96 -34.00
C GLN A 342 -1.68 -27.27 -32.56
N ASN A 343 -1.65 -26.30 -31.65
CA ASN A 343 -2.12 -26.45 -30.26
C ASN A 343 -3.10 -25.32 -29.86
N LYS A 344 -4.12 -25.11 -30.71
CA LYS A 344 -5.10 -24.01 -30.58
C LYS A 344 -5.79 -24.00 -29.21
N THR A 345 -6.03 -25.18 -28.61
CA THR A 345 -6.64 -25.33 -27.28
C THR A 345 -5.74 -24.79 -26.16
N LYS A 346 -4.44 -25.16 -26.13
CA LYS A 346 -3.51 -24.62 -25.12
C LYS A 346 -3.37 -23.11 -25.27
N PHE A 347 -3.25 -22.60 -26.50
CA PHE A 347 -3.13 -21.16 -26.70
C PHE A 347 -4.43 -20.39 -26.39
N LYS A 348 -5.63 -20.93 -26.68
CA LYS A 348 -6.91 -20.34 -26.22
C LYS A 348 -6.95 -20.20 -24.70
N LYS A 349 -6.49 -21.21 -23.95
CA LYS A 349 -6.37 -21.13 -22.48
C LYS A 349 -5.40 -20.03 -22.04
N ILE A 350 -4.22 -19.95 -22.67
CA ILE A 350 -3.24 -18.89 -22.38
C ILE A 350 -3.79 -17.48 -22.68
N VAL A 351 -4.52 -17.30 -23.79
CA VAL A 351 -5.18 -16.01 -24.10
C VAL A 351 -6.24 -15.67 -23.04
N ASN A 352 -7.11 -16.61 -22.66
CA ASN A 352 -8.06 -16.42 -21.56
C ASN A 352 -7.34 -15.99 -20.25
N GLU A 353 -6.30 -16.72 -19.84
CA GLU A 353 -5.50 -16.38 -18.65
C GLU A 353 -4.91 -14.96 -18.70
N VAL A 354 -4.47 -14.50 -19.89
CA VAL A 354 -3.92 -13.15 -20.05
C VAL A 354 -5.03 -12.08 -20.01
N LEU A 355 -6.18 -12.32 -20.64
CA LEU A 355 -7.31 -11.37 -20.61
C LEU A 355 -7.92 -11.23 -19.21
N VAL A 356 -8.11 -12.35 -18.51
CA VAL A 356 -8.56 -12.40 -17.11
C VAL A 356 -7.51 -11.74 -16.19
N GLY A 357 -6.26 -12.17 -16.31
CA GLY A 357 -5.21 -11.82 -15.37
C GLY A 357 -4.80 -10.36 -15.40
N ALA A 358 -4.65 -9.76 -16.59
CA ALA A 358 -4.17 -8.38 -16.71
C ALA A 358 -4.67 -7.58 -17.92
N PHE A 359 -5.06 -8.22 -19.04
CA PHE A 359 -5.41 -7.52 -20.29
C PHE A 359 -6.94 -7.44 -20.51
N ASN A 360 -7.62 -6.61 -19.73
CA ASN A 360 -9.00 -6.21 -20.03
C ASN A 360 -9.24 -4.72 -19.73
N PRO A 361 -10.25 -4.08 -20.37
CA PRO A 361 -10.46 -2.64 -20.23
C PRO A 361 -10.82 -2.20 -18.81
N ASN A 362 -11.50 -3.03 -18.01
CA ASN A 362 -11.92 -2.64 -16.66
C ASN A 362 -10.70 -2.48 -15.72
N LEU A 363 -9.80 -3.47 -15.71
CA LEU A 363 -8.56 -3.39 -14.94
C LEU A 363 -7.63 -2.29 -15.48
N LEU A 364 -7.39 -2.26 -16.80
CA LEU A 364 -6.40 -1.37 -17.40
C LEU A 364 -6.83 0.09 -17.44
N ASN A 365 -8.11 0.41 -17.70
CA ASN A 365 -8.56 1.80 -17.73
C ASN A 365 -8.47 2.46 -16.35
N SER A 366 -8.68 1.70 -15.27
CA SER A 366 -8.46 2.17 -13.90
C SER A 366 -6.98 2.50 -13.68
N ARG A 367 -6.09 1.51 -13.89
CA ARG A 367 -4.64 1.66 -13.70
C ARG A 367 -4.02 2.76 -14.57
N ILE A 368 -4.43 2.87 -15.83
CA ILE A 368 -3.98 3.96 -16.72
C ILE A 368 -4.46 5.33 -16.22
N SER A 369 -5.63 5.41 -15.57
CA SER A 369 -6.14 6.66 -15.01
C SER A 369 -5.46 7.04 -13.70
N GLU A 370 -5.02 6.07 -12.87
CA GLU A 370 -4.11 6.32 -11.74
C GLU A 370 -2.81 6.95 -12.24
N ILE A 371 -2.12 6.29 -13.18
CA ILE A 371 -0.83 6.75 -13.72
C ILE A 371 -0.97 8.09 -14.43
N LYS A 372 -2.03 8.31 -15.23
CA LYS A 372 -2.30 9.60 -15.89
C LYS A 372 -2.47 10.73 -14.88
N SER A 373 -3.21 10.49 -13.79
CA SER A 373 -3.48 11.51 -12.77
C SER A 373 -2.20 11.86 -12.01
N PHE A 374 -1.39 10.86 -11.64
CA PHE A 374 -0.08 11.05 -11.06
C PHE A 374 0.89 11.81 -11.98
N LEU A 375 0.93 11.47 -13.27
CA LEU A 375 1.86 12.08 -14.22
C LEU A 375 1.52 13.51 -14.64
N LYS A 376 0.25 13.89 -14.69
CA LYS A 376 -0.19 15.17 -15.26
C LYS A 376 0.62 16.42 -14.80
N PRO A 377 0.91 16.65 -13.50
CA PRO A 377 1.76 17.77 -13.09
C PRO A 377 3.20 17.66 -13.64
N TYR A 378 3.81 16.48 -13.62
CA TYR A 378 5.18 16.28 -14.11
C TYR A 378 5.30 16.33 -15.65
N ILE A 379 4.21 16.05 -16.37
CA ILE A 379 4.11 16.31 -17.81
C ILE A 379 4.06 17.81 -18.09
N GLN A 380 3.35 18.58 -17.25
CA GLN A 380 3.37 20.05 -17.31
C GLN A 380 4.77 20.59 -16.99
N GLU A 381 5.46 20.05 -15.98
CA GLU A 381 6.87 20.39 -15.70
C GLU A 381 7.75 20.12 -16.94
N ASP A 382 7.64 18.95 -17.59
CA ASP A 382 8.49 18.59 -18.74
C ASP A 382 8.20 19.35 -20.05
N CYS A 383 7.00 19.93 -20.19
CA CYS A 383 6.62 20.77 -21.34
C CYS A 383 6.59 22.27 -21.03
N THR A 384 7.03 22.69 -19.84
CA THR A 384 7.27 24.11 -19.52
C THR A 384 8.72 24.45 -19.85
N ALA A 385 8.98 25.63 -20.39
CA ALA A 385 10.34 26.07 -20.71
C ALA A 385 11.10 26.51 -19.45
N ASN A 386 12.40 26.22 -19.41
CA ASN A 386 13.37 26.79 -18.50
C ASN A 386 13.54 28.30 -18.76
N ALA A 387 14.24 29.01 -17.86
CA ALA A 387 14.47 30.45 -17.98
C ALA A 387 15.27 30.87 -19.24
N ASP A 388 15.97 29.94 -19.89
CA ASP A 388 16.66 30.13 -21.18
C ASP A 388 15.75 29.94 -22.42
N GLY A 389 14.46 29.64 -22.20
CA GLY A 389 13.49 29.35 -23.25
C GLY A 389 13.57 27.92 -23.81
N THR A 390 14.44 27.05 -23.30
CA THR A 390 14.54 25.65 -23.75
C THR A 390 13.70 24.70 -22.88
N LEU A 391 13.29 23.55 -23.44
CA LEU A 391 12.57 22.53 -22.66
C LEU A 391 13.57 21.66 -21.85
N PRO A 392 13.20 21.22 -20.62
CA PRO A 392 14.05 20.43 -19.74
C PRO A 392 14.76 19.25 -20.43
N GLY A 393 16.08 19.17 -20.30
CA GLY A 393 16.89 18.06 -20.80
C GLY A 393 16.90 17.87 -22.32
N ARG A 394 16.38 18.83 -23.10
CA ARG A 394 16.44 18.81 -24.58
C ARG A 394 17.84 19.25 -25.07
N ILE A 395 18.86 18.51 -24.64
CA ILE A 395 20.29 18.83 -24.84
C ILE A 395 20.75 18.62 -26.29
N ASN A 396 20.18 17.68 -27.02
CA ASN A 396 20.57 17.41 -28.41
C ASN A 396 19.87 18.38 -29.36
N LYS A 397 20.59 19.41 -29.83
CA LYS A 397 20.06 20.44 -30.72
C LYS A 397 20.05 20.00 -32.19
N LYS A 398 20.80 18.95 -32.56
CA LYS A 398 20.69 18.24 -33.85
C LYS A 398 19.60 17.17 -33.88
N GLY A 399 19.02 16.86 -32.72
CA GLY A 399 18.03 15.80 -32.55
C GLY A 399 16.70 16.13 -33.22
N SER A 400 15.99 15.09 -33.62
CA SER A 400 14.61 15.18 -34.08
C SER A 400 13.74 15.67 -32.92
N LYS A 401 13.23 16.90 -33.02
CA LYS A 401 12.42 17.52 -31.96
C LYS A 401 11.11 16.75 -31.75
N LYS A 402 10.68 16.59 -30.49
CA LYS A 402 9.43 15.91 -30.14
C LYS A 402 8.58 16.77 -29.21
N SER A 403 7.59 17.42 -29.80
CA SER A 403 6.60 18.23 -29.09
C SER A 403 5.72 17.35 -28.19
N LEU A 404 5.80 17.61 -26.89
CA LEU A 404 4.88 17.10 -25.88
C LEU A 404 4.09 18.29 -25.31
N SER A 405 2.82 18.08 -25.00
CA SER A 405 1.99 19.00 -24.24
C SER A 405 1.01 18.18 -23.41
N VAL A 406 0.48 18.76 -22.32
CA VAL A 406 -0.53 18.10 -21.49
C VAL A 406 -1.73 17.64 -22.35
N SER A 407 -2.23 18.48 -23.25
CA SER A 407 -3.34 18.11 -24.14
C SER A 407 -2.99 16.95 -25.09
N SER A 408 -1.76 16.91 -25.63
CA SER A 408 -1.30 15.80 -26.47
C SER A 408 -1.18 14.50 -25.68
N PHE A 409 -0.63 14.57 -24.46
CA PHE A 409 -0.55 13.47 -23.51
C PHE A 409 -1.92 12.92 -23.15
N GLU A 410 -2.86 13.78 -22.70
CA GLU A 410 -4.19 13.35 -22.31
C GLU A 410 -4.99 12.75 -23.47
N ASN A 411 -4.87 13.34 -24.68
CA ASN A 411 -5.48 12.79 -25.89
C ASN A 411 -4.90 11.42 -26.27
N ASN A 412 -3.58 11.23 -26.17
CA ASN A 412 -2.95 9.94 -26.47
C ASN A 412 -3.33 8.86 -25.45
N VAL A 413 -3.50 9.21 -24.18
CA VAL A 413 -3.97 8.26 -23.16
C VAL A 413 -5.40 7.80 -23.45
N GLU A 414 -6.35 8.72 -23.66
CA GLU A 414 -7.75 8.34 -23.87
C GLU A 414 -7.98 7.74 -25.27
N ASN A 415 -7.55 8.42 -26.34
CA ASN A 415 -7.98 8.12 -27.71
C ASN A 415 -7.04 7.17 -28.47
N SER A 416 -5.80 6.97 -28.03
CA SER A 416 -4.87 5.97 -28.61
C SER A 416 -4.71 4.76 -27.71
N LEU A 417 -4.22 4.93 -26.47
CA LEU A 417 -3.89 3.82 -25.58
C LEU A 417 -5.13 3.02 -25.12
N LYS A 418 -6.12 3.68 -24.51
CA LYS A 418 -7.35 2.98 -24.05
C LYS A 418 -8.18 2.44 -25.23
N THR A 419 -8.24 3.17 -26.35
CA THR A 419 -8.90 2.70 -27.59
C THR A 419 -8.27 1.40 -28.11
N TRP A 420 -6.93 1.30 -28.18
CA TRP A 420 -6.26 0.07 -28.59
C TRP A 420 -6.63 -1.09 -27.67
N ILE A 421 -6.55 -0.89 -26.34
CA ILE A 421 -6.87 -1.92 -25.34
C ILE A 421 -8.32 -2.41 -25.50
N LYS A 422 -9.29 -1.49 -25.62
CA LYS A 422 -10.70 -1.80 -25.84
C LYS A 422 -10.91 -2.64 -27.10
N ASN A 423 -10.33 -2.22 -28.22
CA ASN A 423 -10.56 -2.88 -29.51
C ASN A 423 -9.82 -4.23 -29.58
N LYS A 424 -8.55 -4.30 -29.15
CA LYS A 424 -7.77 -5.54 -29.17
C LYS A 424 -8.32 -6.61 -28.21
N PHE A 425 -8.92 -6.20 -27.09
CA PHE A 425 -9.69 -7.09 -26.21
C PHE A 425 -10.86 -7.73 -26.97
N LYS A 426 -11.69 -6.94 -27.67
CA LYS A 426 -12.82 -7.46 -28.48
C LYS A 426 -12.36 -8.39 -29.61
N VAL A 427 -11.25 -8.06 -30.27
CA VAL A 427 -10.60 -8.90 -31.29
C VAL A 427 -10.17 -10.24 -30.70
N ALA A 428 -9.60 -10.25 -29.49
CA ALA A 428 -9.20 -11.48 -28.81
C ALA A 428 -10.38 -12.34 -28.35
N LEU A 429 -11.46 -11.72 -27.85
CA LEU A 429 -12.70 -12.43 -27.52
C LEU A 429 -13.31 -13.10 -28.76
N SER A 430 -13.42 -12.36 -29.87
CA SER A 430 -13.98 -12.84 -31.14
C SER A 430 -13.14 -13.96 -31.76
N ASN A 431 -11.82 -13.75 -31.88
CA ASN A 431 -10.88 -14.70 -32.50
C ASN A 431 -10.82 -16.07 -31.79
N TYR A 432 -11.21 -16.15 -30.52
CA TYR A 432 -11.20 -17.39 -29.75
C TYR A 432 -12.57 -17.89 -29.31
N GLY A 433 -13.66 -17.14 -29.52
CA GLY A 433 -14.96 -17.46 -28.93
C GLY A 433 -14.88 -17.51 -27.40
N LEU A 434 -14.58 -16.37 -26.79
CA LEU A 434 -14.58 -16.16 -25.34
C LEU A 434 -15.69 -15.17 -24.97
N ASN A 435 -16.41 -15.45 -23.88
CA ASN A 435 -17.48 -14.59 -23.39
C ASN A 435 -16.90 -13.42 -22.58
N GLU A 436 -17.30 -12.20 -22.91
CA GLU A 436 -16.86 -10.98 -22.21
C GLU A 436 -17.24 -10.98 -20.73
N ASN A 437 -18.47 -11.41 -20.41
CA ASN A 437 -18.98 -11.35 -19.04
C ASN A 437 -18.27 -12.37 -18.13
N GLU A 438 -17.91 -13.55 -18.67
CA GLU A 438 -17.09 -14.54 -17.96
C GLU A 438 -15.69 -13.97 -17.69
N ILE A 439 -15.00 -13.46 -18.73
CA ILE A 439 -13.65 -12.88 -18.59
C ILE A 439 -13.62 -11.72 -17.58
N LEU A 440 -14.63 -10.84 -17.58
CA LEU A 440 -14.71 -9.72 -16.65
C LEU A 440 -15.12 -10.13 -15.22
N SER A 441 -15.94 -11.19 -15.07
CA SER A 441 -16.28 -11.79 -13.77
C SER A 441 -15.07 -12.47 -13.14
N ASP A 442 -14.38 -13.33 -13.90
CA ASP A 442 -13.17 -14.02 -13.46
C ASP A 442 -12.09 -12.99 -13.06
N ALA A 443 -11.90 -11.95 -13.87
CA ALA A 443 -10.94 -10.86 -13.61
C ALA A 443 -11.21 -10.09 -12.30
N ALA A 444 -12.47 -10.00 -11.86
CA ALA A 444 -12.82 -9.37 -10.58
C ALA A 444 -12.44 -10.24 -9.37
N SER A 445 -12.31 -11.56 -9.56
CA SER A 445 -11.85 -12.51 -8.53
C SER A 445 -10.35 -12.85 -8.63
N PHE A 446 -9.69 -12.46 -9.73
CA PHE A 446 -8.31 -12.84 -10.01
C PHE A 446 -7.31 -12.17 -9.05
N VAL A 447 -6.66 -13.00 -8.23
CA VAL A 447 -5.53 -12.62 -7.38
C VAL A 447 -4.21 -12.82 -8.15
N PRO A 448 -3.44 -11.76 -8.44
CA PRO A 448 -2.12 -11.88 -9.06
C PRO A 448 -1.15 -12.71 -8.24
N LYS A 449 -0.16 -13.32 -8.91
CA LYS A 449 0.93 -14.06 -8.27
C LYS A 449 2.27 -13.65 -8.91
N PRO A 450 3.34 -13.45 -8.13
CA PRO A 450 4.66 -13.22 -8.70
C PRO A 450 5.16 -14.46 -9.45
N TYR A 451 6.09 -14.26 -10.38
CA TYR A 451 6.79 -15.38 -11.03
C TYR A 451 7.57 -16.20 -10.00
N ASN A 452 7.48 -17.53 -10.05
CA ASN A 452 8.29 -18.40 -9.19
C ASN A 452 9.73 -18.52 -9.72
N TYR A 453 10.53 -17.50 -9.42
CA TYR A 453 11.96 -17.47 -9.74
C TYR A 453 12.75 -18.68 -9.17
N GLY A 454 12.28 -19.28 -8.07
CA GLY A 454 12.90 -20.42 -7.39
C GLY A 454 12.78 -21.78 -8.10
N GLY A 455 12.06 -21.87 -9.23
CA GLY A 455 12.17 -23.00 -10.16
C GLY A 455 11.52 -24.33 -9.73
N SER A 456 10.60 -24.33 -8.76
CA SER A 456 9.81 -25.53 -8.45
C SER A 456 8.58 -25.62 -9.35
N SER A 457 8.64 -26.45 -10.40
CA SER A 457 7.50 -26.77 -11.26
C SER A 457 6.76 -28.02 -10.77
N SER A 458 5.78 -27.85 -9.87
CA SER A 458 4.91 -28.94 -9.43
C SER A 458 3.78 -29.18 -10.43
N SER A 459 3.92 -30.20 -11.28
CA SER A 459 2.83 -30.73 -12.10
C SER A 459 1.80 -31.44 -11.21
N GLU A 460 0.54 -31.00 -11.24
CA GLU A 460 -0.53 -31.68 -10.51
C GLU A 460 -0.82 -33.08 -11.09
N SER A 461 -0.81 -34.10 -10.24
CA SER A 461 -1.36 -35.42 -10.53
C SER A 461 -2.11 -35.91 -9.30
N SER A 462 -3.33 -36.40 -9.49
CA SER A 462 -4.27 -36.70 -8.42
C SER A 462 -4.31 -38.18 -8.07
N THR A 463 -4.41 -38.50 -6.78
CA THR A 463 -4.82 -39.85 -6.32
C THR A 463 -5.47 -39.76 -4.94
N LYS A 464 -6.21 -40.79 -4.53
CA LYS A 464 -7.40 -40.64 -3.66
C LYS A 464 -7.58 -41.83 -2.72
N THR A 465 -8.00 -41.56 -1.46
CA THR A 465 -8.40 -42.55 -0.42
C THR A 465 -7.27 -43.49 0.07
N LYS A 466 -7.37 -44.21 1.20
CA LYS A 466 -8.53 -44.62 2.03
C LYS A 466 -8.15 -44.79 3.52
N THR A 467 -9.10 -44.64 4.44
CA THR A 467 -8.93 -44.82 5.90
C THR A 467 -9.44 -46.20 6.36
N SER A 468 -8.94 -46.71 7.51
CA SER A 468 -9.54 -47.83 8.26
C SER A 468 -9.30 -47.67 9.77
N THR A 469 -10.15 -48.28 10.62
CA THR A 469 -10.27 -47.94 12.05
C THR A 469 -10.69 -49.12 12.93
N THR A 470 -10.01 -49.34 14.06
CA THR A 470 -10.45 -50.12 15.24
C THR A 470 -9.62 -49.67 16.46
N THR A 471 -10.09 -49.29 17.66
CA THR A 471 -11.38 -49.35 18.40
C THR A 471 -11.54 -50.49 19.41
N LYS A 472 -11.17 -50.24 20.67
CA LYS A 472 -11.85 -50.60 21.94
C LYS A 472 -10.98 -50.17 23.15
N SER A 473 -11.43 -50.13 24.41
CA SER A 473 -12.67 -49.58 25.04
C SER A 473 -12.57 -49.83 26.58
N SER A 474 -13.46 -49.21 27.36
CA SER A 474 -13.80 -49.50 28.77
C SER A 474 -12.76 -49.23 29.87
N THR A 475 -13.12 -48.85 31.10
CA THR A 475 -14.37 -48.22 31.61
C THR A 475 -14.07 -47.47 32.92
N THR A 476 -14.72 -46.32 33.12
CA THR A 476 -14.68 -45.51 34.35
C THR A 476 -15.59 -46.07 35.45
N THR A 477 -15.17 -45.95 36.72
CA THR A 477 -16.12 -45.90 37.86
C THR A 477 -15.79 -44.71 38.75
N THR A 478 -16.81 -43.94 39.14
CA THR A 478 -16.74 -42.64 39.81
C THR A 478 -17.47 -42.68 41.16
N LYS A 479 -17.18 -41.73 42.07
CA LYS A 479 -18.10 -40.88 42.90
C LYS A 479 -17.28 -40.20 44.02
N THR A 480 -17.25 -38.86 44.20
CA THR A 480 -18.27 -37.91 44.71
C THR A 480 -18.73 -38.20 46.16
N SER A 481 -19.05 -37.23 47.04
CA SER A 481 -19.00 -35.74 47.01
C SER A 481 -18.98 -35.20 48.48
N GLU A 482 -19.13 -33.93 48.88
CA GLU A 482 -19.54 -32.64 48.25
C GLU A 482 -18.80 -31.49 49.02
N THR A 483 -18.05 -30.57 48.40
CA THR A 483 -18.43 -29.28 47.77
C THR A 483 -19.22 -28.28 48.66
N THR A 484 -18.58 -27.14 48.99
CA THR A 484 -19.20 -25.80 49.23
C THR A 484 -18.05 -24.77 49.30
N SER A 485 -17.88 -23.72 48.50
CA SER A 485 -18.73 -22.87 47.62
C SER A 485 -19.15 -21.53 48.24
N SER A 486 -18.39 -20.47 47.92
CA SER A 486 -18.81 -19.06 47.77
C SER A 486 -17.57 -18.19 47.42
N ALA A 487 -17.64 -17.08 46.69
CA ALA A 487 -18.55 -16.65 45.62
C ALA A 487 -17.82 -15.57 44.78
N GLU A 488 -18.36 -15.17 43.62
CA GLU A 488 -17.80 -14.06 42.84
C GLU A 488 -18.01 -12.70 43.53
N PRO A 489 -17.08 -11.74 43.34
CA PRO A 489 -17.45 -10.34 43.18
C PRO A 489 -17.90 -10.13 41.72
N THR A 490 -19.20 -10.24 41.47
CA THR A 490 -19.79 -10.05 40.13
C THR A 490 -19.60 -8.62 39.61
N THR A 491 -19.30 -8.51 38.31
CA THR A 491 -19.54 -7.31 37.46
C THR A 491 -19.14 -5.94 38.02
N SER A 492 -17.96 -5.44 37.64
CA SER A 492 -17.78 -3.99 37.48
C SER A 492 -18.53 -3.54 36.22
N VAL A 493 -19.66 -2.84 36.37
CA VAL A 493 -20.52 -2.38 35.25
C VAL A 493 -19.91 -1.14 34.60
N GLY A 494 -18.78 -1.34 33.91
CA GLY A 494 -18.02 -0.32 33.20
C GLY A 494 -18.01 -0.55 31.70
N GLU A 495 -18.41 0.45 30.92
CA GLU A 495 -18.31 0.40 29.46
C GLU A 495 -16.82 0.42 29.05
N ARG A 496 -16.43 -0.52 28.15
CA ARG A 496 -15.08 -0.66 27.60
C ARG A 496 -15.01 -0.05 26.20
N TYR A 497 -14.14 0.93 26.01
CA TYR A 497 -13.84 1.54 24.72
C TYR A 497 -12.47 1.07 24.22
N ASP A 498 -12.46 0.18 23.22
CA ASP A 498 -11.23 -0.23 22.53
C ASP A 498 -10.73 0.93 21.64
N ILE A 499 -9.49 1.40 21.87
CA ILE A 499 -8.82 2.45 21.08
C ILE A 499 -7.94 1.82 19.99
N ILE A 500 -7.13 0.85 20.39
CA ILE A 500 -6.39 -0.07 19.50
C ILE A 500 -6.64 -1.47 20.02
N LYS A 501 -7.55 -2.21 19.39
CA LYS A 501 -7.84 -3.60 19.76
C LYS A 501 -6.62 -4.49 19.43
N GLU A 502 -6.29 -5.44 20.29
CA GLU A 502 -5.08 -6.27 20.13
C GLU A 502 -4.99 -6.92 18.74
N GLY A 503 -3.87 -6.70 18.04
CA GLY A 503 -3.60 -7.28 16.72
C GLY A 503 -4.46 -6.74 15.56
N SER A 504 -5.27 -5.69 15.78
CA SER A 504 -6.15 -5.14 14.75
C SER A 504 -5.44 -4.36 13.63
N SER A 505 -4.19 -3.94 13.86
CA SER A 505 -3.39 -3.11 12.95
C SER A 505 -4.06 -1.79 12.52
N LYS A 506 -5.01 -1.29 13.33
CA LYS A 506 -5.71 -0.02 13.12
C LYS A 506 -6.16 0.59 14.46
N ILE A 507 -6.52 1.86 14.42
CA ILE A 507 -7.32 2.51 15.47
C ILE A 507 -8.79 2.12 15.24
N SER A 508 -9.58 1.94 16.30
CA SER A 508 -11.02 1.66 16.19
C SER A 508 -11.77 2.85 15.58
N SER A 509 -12.89 2.62 14.88
CA SER A 509 -13.63 3.63 14.10
C SER A 509 -14.13 4.83 14.91
N GLU A 510 -14.31 4.62 16.21
CA GLU A 510 -14.86 5.55 17.20
C GLU A 510 -13.76 6.48 17.77
N TRP A 511 -12.52 6.34 17.27
CA TRP A 511 -11.34 7.09 17.67
C TRP A 511 -10.54 7.56 16.45
N ILE A 512 -9.94 8.74 16.55
CA ILE A 512 -9.03 9.32 15.56
C ILE A 512 -7.68 9.63 16.18
N ASN A 513 -6.63 9.48 15.37
CA ASN A 513 -5.28 9.88 15.77
C ASN A 513 -5.18 11.41 15.84
N TRP A 514 -4.83 11.93 17.02
CA TRP A 514 -4.63 13.35 17.29
C TRP A 514 -3.21 13.63 17.84
N SER A 515 -2.25 12.76 17.54
CA SER A 515 -0.88 12.83 18.05
C SER A 515 -0.13 14.08 17.59
N TRP A 516 0.65 14.67 18.49
CA TRP A 516 1.53 15.81 18.19
C TRP A 516 2.98 15.50 18.55
N GLY A 517 3.95 16.17 17.91
CA GLY A 517 5.38 15.90 18.11
C GLY A 517 5.86 14.51 17.66
N VAL A 518 4.95 13.68 17.12
CA VAL A 518 5.24 12.37 16.55
C VAL A 518 5.63 12.54 15.08
N LYS A 519 6.91 12.31 14.76
CA LYS A 519 7.49 12.49 13.42
C LYS A 519 6.82 11.60 12.36
N SER A 520 6.45 10.39 12.76
CA SER A 520 5.62 9.48 11.98
C SER A 520 5.08 8.37 12.87
N TYR A 521 3.99 7.74 12.44
CA TYR A 521 3.48 6.50 13.02
C TYR A 521 3.16 5.49 11.92
N LYS A 522 3.20 4.19 12.26
CA LYS A 522 2.71 3.10 11.42
C LYS A 522 2.36 1.88 12.27
N PHE A 523 1.45 1.05 11.81
CA PHE A 523 1.28 -0.28 12.39
C PHE A 523 2.36 -1.23 11.86
N ASP A 524 2.98 -2.02 12.75
CA ASP A 524 3.84 -3.14 12.36
C ASP A 524 3.03 -4.41 12.06
N THR A 525 3.69 -5.45 11.55
CA THR A 525 3.05 -6.73 11.22
C THR A 525 2.54 -7.53 12.43
N SER A 526 2.80 -7.06 13.66
CA SER A 526 2.23 -7.59 14.90
C SER A 526 1.08 -6.72 15.43
N GLY A 527 0.63 -5.72 14.67
CA GLY A 527 -0.43 -4.79 15.04
C GLY A 527 -0.05 -3.77 16.10
N ASN A 528 1.25 -3.61 16.41
CA ASN A 528 1.67 -2.51 17.28
C ASN A 528 1.73 -1.22 16.48
N MET A 529 1.08 -0.16 16.97
CA MET A 529 1.29 1.20 16.49
C MET A 529 2.67 1.67 16.94
N VAL A 530 3.62 1.75 16.01
CA VAL A 530 4.98 2.26 16.22
C VAL A 530 4.97 3.76 15.96
N ASN A 531 5.32 4.55 16.97
CA ASN A 531 5.29 6.01 16.94
C ASN A 531 6.69 6.57 17.21
N TYR A 532 7.19 7.43 16.33
CA TYR A 532 8.51 8.05 16.49
C TYR A 532 8.35 9.45 17.11
N ILE A 533 8.43 9.55 18.44
CA ILE A 533 8.28 10.80 19.19
C ILE A 533 9.57 11.63 19.07
N THR A 534 9.43 12.91 18.73
CA THR A 534 10.54 13.85 18.52
C THR A 534 11.03 14.41 19.85
N SER A 535 12.35 14.57 19.98
CA SER A 535 13.01 15.22 21.13
C SER A 535 12.66 16.71 21.20
N GLY A 536 12.59 17.27 22.42
CA GLY A 536 12.41 18.71 22.65
C GLY A 536 10.99 19.26 22.52
N VAL A 537 10.07 18.59 21.82
CA VAL A 537 8.73 19.11 21.46
C VAL A 537 7.55 18.60 22.32
N TRP A 538 7.83 17.92 23.44
CA TRP A 538 6.85 17.31 24.36
C TRP A 538 5.81 16.44 23.64
N GLY A 539 6.27 15.66 22.65
CA GLY A 539 5.40 14.90 21.76
C GLY A 539 4.63 13.77 22.48
N GLY A 540 3.40 13.54 22.04
CA GLY A 540 2.52 12.53 22.62
C GLY A 540 1.63 11.85 21.60
N VAL A 541 1.49 10.53 21.77
CA VAL A 541 0.60 9.69 20.97
C VAL A 541 -0.80 9.84 21.53
N SER A 542 -1.70 10.45 20.77
CA SER A 542 -3.00 10.91 21.27
C SER A 542 -4.16 10.37 20.44
N PHE A 543 -5.23 10.02 21.12
CA PHE A 543 -6.45 9.45 20.56
C PHE A 543 -7.64 10.25 21.04
N LYS A 544 -8.38 10.88 20.12
CA LYS A 544 -9.61 11.63 20.39
C LYS A 544 -10.81 10.82 19.90
N ARG A 545 -11.95 10.84 20.58
CA ARG A 545 -13.20 10.26 20.09
C ARG A 545 -13.63 10.92 18.78
N SER A 546 -14.14 10.13 17.84
CA SER A 546 -14.74 10.61 16.59
C SER A 546 -16.26 10.78 16.68
N ASP A 547 -16.85 10.31 17.78
CA ASP A 547 -18.28 10.42 18.09
C ASP A 547 -18.55 11.33 19.30
N THR A 548 -19.80 11.37 19.76
CA THR A 548 -20.25 12.23 20.86
C THR A 548 -20.02 11.64 22.26
N VAL A 549 -19.36 10.48 22.39
CA VAL A 549 -19.18 9.79 23.68
C VAL A 549 -18.07 10.45 24.48
N LYS A 550 -18.45 11.05 25.62
CA LYS A 550 -17.51 11.61 26.62
C LYS A 550 -17.48 10.71 27.86
N PHE A 551 -16.30 10.25 28.25
CA PHE A 551 -16.10 9.33 29.39
C PHE A 551 -15.64 10.08 30.65
N GLY A 552 -16.01 9.55 31.81
CA GLY A 552 -15.66 10.10 33.12
C GLY A 552 -14.45 9.39 33.73
N GLU A 553 -14.55 9.02 35.00
CA GLU A 553 -13.55 8.22 35.68
C GLU A 553 -13.51 6.75 35.20
N GLY A 554 -12.36 6.11 35.42
CA GLY A 554 -12.10 4.76 34.95
C GLY A 554 -10.63 4.40 35.01
N THR A 555 -10.22 3.42 34.21
CA THR A 555 -8.81 3.02 34.06
C THR A 555 -8.47 2.87 32.57
N LEU A 556 -7.39 3.54 32.14
CA LEU A 556 -6.75 3.29 30.87
C LEU A 556 -5.84 2.06 30.99
N TYR A 557 -5.95 1.13 30.05
CA TYR A 557 -5.06 0.00 29.86
C TYR A 557 -4.35 0.13 28.51
N PHE A 558 -3.07 -0.21 28.46
CA PHE A 558 -2.31 -0.23 27.22
C PHE A 558 -1.10 -1.18 27.31
N LYS A 559 -0.80 -1.93 26.25
CA LYS A 559 0.49 -2.61 26.10
C LYS A 559 1.48 -1.68 25.42
N ALA A 560 2.66 -1.49 26.01
CA ALA A 560 3.72 -0.66 25.43
C ALA A 560 5.13 -1.26 25.56
N LYS A 561 6.01 -0.81 24.67
CA LYS A 561 7.47 -0.85 24.84
C LYS A 561 8.10 0.41 24.24
N THR A 562 9.32 0.73 24.65
CA THR A 562 10.12 1.86 24.16
C THR A 562 11.45 1.40 23.54
N ASN A 563 12.22 2.32 22.96
CA ASN A 563 13.64 2.09 22.65
C ASN A 563 14.59 2.57 23.78
N ASP A 564 14.18 3.57 24.57
CA ASP A 564 14.92 4.05 25.74
C ASP A 564 14.54 3.26 27.01
N THR A 565 15.56 2.79 27.74
CA THR A 565 15.46 2.09 29.03
C THR A 565 15.13 3.01 30.19
N ASN A 566 15.34 4.32 30.03
CA ASN A 566 15.02 5.35 31.01
C ASN A 566 13.67 6.04 30.74
N ALA A 567 12.91 5.59 29.75
CA ALA A 567 11.65 6.21 29.35
C ALA A 567 10.63 6.24 30.51
N THR A 568 9.94 7.38 30.62
CA THR A 568 8.76 7.56 31.47
C THR A 568 7.63 8.11 30.63
N LEU A 569 6.49 7.43 30.60
CA LEU A 569 5.34 7.85 29.81
C LEU A 569 4.34 8.59 30.69
N GLN A 570 4.00 9.82 30.32
CA GLN A 570 3.02 10.66 31.01
C GLN A 570 1.66 10.50 30.31
N VAL A 571 0.61 10.21 31.08
CA VAL A 571 -0.74 10.00 30.53
C VAL A 571 -1.59 11.25 30.80
N LEU A 572 -2.00 11.92 29.72
CA LEU A 572 -2.82 13.13 29.78
C LEU A 572 -4.25 12.85 29.31
N LEU A 573 -5.21 13.33 30.08
CA LEU A 573 -6.64 13.25 29.82
C LEU A 573 -7.17 14.66 29.57
N HIS A 574 -7.64 14.94 28.36
CA HIS A 574 -8.06 16.29 27.97
C HIS A 574 -9.56 16.44 28.18
N LEU A 575 -9.98 17.58 28.73
CA LEU A 575 -11.38 17.89 28.99
C LEU A 575 -12.09 18.17 27.65
N ALA A 576 -13.29 17.64 27.48
CA ALA A 576 -14.01 17.69 26.20
C ALA A 576 -14.72 19.04 25.94
N ASP A 577 -14.67 19.96 26.90
CA ASP A 577 -15.40 21.24 26.93
C ASP A 577 -14.50 22.43 27.31
N LEU A 578 -13.19 22.18 27.52
CA LEU A 578 -12.16 23.16 27.87
C LEU A 578 -10.85 22.74 27.18
N ASP A 579 -10.05 23.69 26.66
CA ASP A 579 -8.71 23.38 26.12
C ASP A 579 -7.67 23.24 27.24
N ASP A 580 -7.92 22.28 28.13
CA ASP A 580 -7.18 21.99 29.35
C ASP A 580 -7.08 20.47 29.59
N TYR A 581 -6.08 20.03 30.35
CA TYR A 581 -5.76 18.62 30.51
C TYR A 581 -5.31 18.25 31.93
N VAL A 582 -5.71 17.06 32.35
CA VAL A 582 -5.35 16.46 33.63
C VAL A 582 -4.25 15.42 33.40
N ASN A 583 -3.14 15.53 34.13
CA ASN A 583 -2.14 14.48 34.22
C ASN A 583 -2.71 13.32 35.09
N ALA A 584 -3.09 12.22 34.45
CA ALA A 584 -3.66 11.06 35.11
C ALA A 584 -2.58 10.16 35.78
N GLY A 585 -1.32 10.28 35.35
CA GLY A 585 -0.21 9.55 35.97
C GLY A 585 1.02 9.40 35.08
N ILE A 586 2.12 8.96 35.70
CA ILE A 586 3.39 8.67 35.03
C ILE A 586 3.68 7.17 35.16
N VAL A 587 4.06 6.54 34.05
CA VAL A 587 4.51 5.15 33.98
C VAL A 587 6.02 5.13 33.79
N GLU A 588 6.75 4.71 34.82
CA GLU A 588 8.21 4.58 34.77
C GLU A 588 8.69 3.21 34.27
N LYS A 589 9.97 3.15 33.84
CA LYS A 589 10.70 1.89 33.53
C LYS A 589 10.00 1.06 32.45
N VAL A 590 9.57 1.74 31.39
CA VAL A 590 8.90 1.07 30.28
C VAL A 590 9.85 0.09 29.63
N SER A 591 9.40 -1.16 29.50
CA SER A 591 10.12 -2.26 28.87
C SER A 591 10.65 -1.87 27.48
N THR A 592 11.89 -2.25 27.17
CA THR A 592 12.47 -2.09 25.82
C THR A 592 12.53 -3.39 25.01
N THR A 593 12.35 -4.53 25.66
CA THR A 593 12.53 -5.86 25.06
C THR A 593 11.22 -6.48 24.56
N GLN A 594 10.12 -6.28 25.29
CA GLN A 594 8.82 -6.90 25.03
C GLN A 594 7.66 -5.93 25.30
N MET A 595 6.53 -6.10 24.59
CA MET A 595 5.30 -5.38 24.89
C MET A 595 4.78 -5.78 26.27
N THR A 596 4.66 -4.81 27.18
CA THR A 596 4.24 -5.03 28.56
C THR A 596 2.96 -4.23 28.82
N GLN A 597 1.99 -4.82 29.53
CA GLN A 597 0.74 -4.13 29.86
C GLN A 597 0.90 -3.21 31.06
N TYR A 598 0.50 -1.95 30.90
CA TYR A 598 0.41 -0.94 31.95
C TYR A 598 -1.06 -0.53 32.15
N LYS A 599 -1.34 0.10 33.29
CA LYS A 599 -2.64 0.71 33.58
C LYS A 599 -2.48 2.02 34.34
N VAL A 600 -3.35 2.99 34.06
CA VAL A 600 -3.39 4.30 34.74
C VAL A 600 -4.84 4.60 35.12
N ALA A 601 -5.08 4.85 36.41
CA ALA A 601 -6.40 5.19 36.93
C ALA A 601 -6.71 6.67 36.66
N VAL A 602 -7.83 6.93 36.00
CA VAL A 602 -8.33 8.27 35.68
C VAL A 602 -9.42 8.63 36.67
N LYS A 603 -9.19 9.68 37.46
CA LYS A 603 -10.14 10.17 38.47
C LYS A 603 -11.22 11.04 37.84
N ALA A 604 -12.36 11.14 38.51
CA ALA A 604 -13.36 12.16 38.22
C ALA A 604 -12.77 13.56 38.49
N THR A 605 -13.22 14.56 37.71
CA THR A 605 -13.03 15.97 38.01
C THR A 605 -14.39 16.62 38.31
N SER A 606 -14.35 17.75 39.01
CA SER A 606 -15.51 18.64 39.14
C SER A 606 -15.74 19.54 37.92
N THR A 607 -14.86 19.46 36.90
CA THR A 607 -14.79 20.43 35.78
C THR A 607 -15.18 19.86 34.41
N GLY A 608 -15.24 18.54 34.22
CA GLY A 608 -15.78 17.99 32.98
C GLY A 608 -15.59 16.48 32.76
N LYS A 609 -16.00 16.03 31.58
CA LYS A 609 -15.70 14.69 31.05
C LYS A 609 -14.60 14.79 29.99
N TYR A 610 -13.96 13.66 29.68
CA TYR A 610 -12.86 13.58 28.74
C TYR A 610 -13.31 13.03 27.37
N ASP A 611 -12.64 13.47 26.29
CA ASP A 611 -12.80 12.90 24.93
C ASP A 611 -11.49 12.48 24.27
N ARG A 612 -10.33 12.87 24.84
CA ARG A 612 -9.00 12.62 24.28
C ARG A 612 -8.05 12.09 25.35
N ILE A 613 -7.31 11.03 25.00
CA ILE A 613 -6.28 10.39 25.84
C ILE A 613 -4.94 10.50 25.11
N THR A 614 -3.89 10.96 25.81
CA THR A 614 -2.51 10.98 25.29
C THR A 614 -1.60 10.12 26.14
N ILE A 615 -0.67 9.41 25.49
CA ILE A 615 0.52 8.80 26.09
C ILE A 615 1.75 9.56 25.55
N GLN A 616 2.37 10.37 26.40
CA GLN A 616 3.39 11.37 26.08
C GLN A 616 4.79 10.94 26.56
N ASP A 617 5.85 11.38 25.88
CA ASP A 617 7.21 11.29 26.44
C ASP A 617 7.38 12.29 27.59
N GLY A 618 7.31 11.78 28.83
CA GLY A 618 7.44 12.56 30.05
C GLY A 618 8.86 13.04 30.38
N LYS A 619 9.87 12.72 29.54
CA LYS A 619 11.22 13.29 29.64
C LYS A 619 11.56 14.25 28.51
N ASN A 620 10.70 14.35 27.48
CA ASN A 620 10.95 15.16 26.30
C ASN A 620 12.28 14.84 25.56
N ASN A 621 12.80 13.63 25.73
CA ASN A 621 14.08 13.20 25.14
C ASN A 621 13.92 12.67 23.70
N GLY A 622 12.70 12.32 23.30
CA GLY A 622 12.40 11.67 22.03
C GLY A 622 12.60 10.15 22.11
N LEU A 623 11.57 9.39 21.75
CA LEU A 623 11.57 7.93 21.86
C LEU A 623 10.68 7.28 20.80
N THR A 624 10.94 6.00 20.50
CA THR A 624 10.06 5.17 19.69
C THR A 624 9.08 4.46 20.62
N LEU A 625 7.82 4.90 20.66
CA LEU A 625 6.75 4.31 21.46
C LEU A 625 5.93 3.33 20.63
N TYR A 626 5.97 2.07 21.02
CA TYR A 626 5.11 1.01 20.48
C TYR A 626 3.86 0.90 21.37
N LEU A 627 2.66 0.92 20.79
CA LEU A 627 1.38 0.73 21.50
C LEU A 627 0.56 -0.40 20.86
N ASN A 628 -0.09 -1.23 21.68
CA ASN A 628 -1.05 -2.26 21.26
C ASN A 628 -2.04 -2.52 22.42
N ASP A 629 -3.18 -3.16 22.16
CA ASP A 629 -4.23 -3.42 23.16
C ASP A 629 -4.51 -2.22 24.08
N VAL A 630 -4.82 -1.08 23.46
CA VAL A 630 -5.09 0.20 24.12
C VAL A 630 -6.60 0.32 24.29
N TYR A 631 -7.10 0.41 25.52
CA TYR A 631 -8.53 0.53 25.82
C TYR A 631 -8.79 1.25 27.14
N PHE A 632 -9.93 1.94 27.22
CA PHE A 632 -10.41 2.57 28.46
C PHE A 632 -11.59 1.79 29.03
N VAL A 633 -11.67 1.63 30.35
CA VAL A 633 -12.82 1.04 31.05
C VAL A 633 -13.33 2.04 32.08
N THR A 634 -14.60 2.44 31.97
CA THR A 634 -15.24 3.37 32.92
C THR A 634 -15.53 2.72 34.28
N GLY A 635 -15.68 3.54 35.33
CA GLY A 635 -16.26 3.09 36.61
C GLY A 635 -15.44 2.05 37.39
N GLY A 636 -14.14 2.30 37.57
CA GLY A 636 -13.25 1.36 38.27
C GLY A 636 -12.08 2.02 38.98
N ALA A 637 -12.25 2.30 40.28
CA ALA A 637 -11.19 2.79 41.17
C ALA A 637 -10.77 1.68 42.16
N ALA A 638 -9.48 1.34 42.17
CA ALA A 638 -8.86 0.48 43.19
C ALA A 638 -7.45 1.01 43.49
N ALA A 639 -7.17 1.30 44.76
CA ALA A 639 -6.01 2.09 45.16
C ALA A 639 -4.67 1.33 45.13
N THR A 640 -3.59 2.07 44.87
CA THR A 640 -2.21 1.57 44.88
C THR A 640 -1.73 1.31 46.31
N THR A 641 -1.03 0.19 46.55
CA THR A 641 -0.06 0.08 47.65
C THR A 641 1.24 -0.55 47.15
N THR A 642 2.33 0.17 47.30
CA THR A 642 3.66 -0.23 46.83
C THR A 642 4.39 -0.96 47.96
N LYS A 643 4.96 -2.14 47.70
CA LYS A 643 5.97 -2.73 48.59
C LYS A 643 7.22 -3.14 47.82
N LYS A 644 8.36 -2.60 48.26
CA LYS A 644 9.68 -2.67 47.62
C LYS A 644 10.46 -3.83 48.22
N THR A 645 10.83 -4.81 47.41
CA THR A 645 11.70 -5.93 47.81
C THR A 645 12.83 -6.11 46.79
N THR A 646 14.07 -6.05 47.25
CA THR A 646 15.27 -6.34 46.47
C THR A 646 15.85 -7.66 46.94
N THR A 647 16.01 -8.64 46.04
CA THR A 647 16.71 -9.89 46.36
C THR A 647 17.58 -10.35 45.20
N THR A 648 18.86 -10.58 45.47
CA THR A 648 19.83 -11.17 44.55
C THR A 648 19.55 -12.67 44.36
N VAL A 649 19.60 -13.17 43.13
CA VAL A 649 19.48 -14.61 42.84
C VAL A 649 20.89 -15.21 42.67
N LYS A 650 21.19 -16.27 43.43
CA LYS A 650 22.37 -17.13 43.22
C LYS A 650 21.89 -18.53 42.83
N THR A 651 22.64 -19.17 41.93
CA THR A 651 22.29 -20.42 41.25
C THR A 651 22.21 -21.63 42.21
N THR A 652 21.32 -22.59 41.93
CA THR A 652 21.69 -23.96 41.48
C THR A 652 20.45 -24.78 41.08
N THR A 653 20.63 -25.71 40.15
CA THR A 653 19.63 -26.52 39.42
C THR A 653 19.28 -27.83 40.14
N THR A 654 18.04 -28.32 39.97
CA THR A 654 17.73 -29.77 39.98
C THR A 654 16.64 -30.09 38.93
N THR A 655 16.69 -31.27 38.30
CA THR A 655 15.84 -31.64 37.16
C THR A 655 15.22 -33.04 37.24
N THR A 656 13.90 -33.12 37.07
CA THR A 656 13.09 -34.34 36.85
C THR A 656 11.87 -33.91 36.00
N SER A 657 11.84 -34.19 34.69
CA SER A 657 11.44 -35.44 34.02
C SER A 657 9.92 -35.51 33.77
N SER A 658 9.51 -35.30 32.53
CA SER A 658 8.11 -35.14 32.11
C SER A 658 7.33 -36.45 31.97
N PRO A 659 6.01 -36.46 32.26
CA PRO A 659 5.07 -37.44 31.70
C PRO A 659 4.88 -37.25 30.19
N VAL A 660 4.45 -38.31 29.49
CA VAL A 660 4.18 -38.30 28.05
C VAL A 660 2.79 -37.70 27.77
N ALA A 661 2.68 -36.80 26.79
CA ALA A 661 1.42 -36.24 26.33
C ALA A 661 1.01 -36.83 24.97
N THR A 662 -0.14 -37.51 24.92
CA THR A 662 -0.77 -37.97 23.67
C THR A 662 -1.56 -36.83 23.02
N SER A 663 -0.98 -36.18 22.00
CA SER A 663 -1.69 -35.28 21.10
C SER A 663 -1.99 -35.98 19.77
N THR A 664 -3.17 -35.76 19.19
CA THR A 664 -3.57 -36.25 17.85
C THR A 664 -2.96 -35.44 16.68
N GLY A 665 -1.90 -34.67 16.93
CA GLY A 665 -1.10 -33.98 15.91
C GLY A 665 -0.01 -34.87 15.31
N VAL A 666 0.37 -34.60 14.05
CA VAL A 666 1.38 -35.38 13.32
C VAL A 666 2.77 -35.11 13.89
N LYS A 667 3.38 -36.09 14.57
CA LYS A 667 4.78 -36.02 15.02
C LYS A 667 5.72 -36.10 13.81
N TYR A 668 6.54 -35.07 13.59
CA TYR A 668 7.61 -35.08 12.59
C TYR A 668 8.94 -35.46 13.24
N ASP A 669 9.32 -36.74 13.18
CA ASP A 669 10.64 -37.21 13.59
C ASP A 669 11.72 -36.68 12.65
N ILE A 670 12.73 -35.98 13.18
CA ILE A 670 13.91 -35.49 12.45
C ILE A 670 15.10 -36.44 12.67
N ILE A 671 15.32 -36.83 13.93
CA ILE A 671 16.20 -37.94 14.34
C ILE A 671 15.38 -38.77 15.32
N LYS A 672 14.83 -39.89 14.87
CA LYS A 672 14.04 -40.80 15.72
C LYS A 672 14.92 -41.41 16.82
N GLN A 673 14.43 -41.52 18.06
CA GLN A 673 15.19 -42.14 19.16
C GLN A 673 15.75 -43.52 18.76
N GLY A 674 17.05 -43.71 18.93
CA GLY A 674 17.77 -44.94 18.59
C GLY A 674 18.19 -45.08 17.11
N SER A 675 17.77 -44.16 16.22
CA SER A 675 18.18 -44.15 14.81
C SER A 675 19.58 -43.55 14.64
N SER A 676 20.50 -44.31 14.06
CA SER A 676 21.83 -43.81 13.64
C SER A 676 21.77 -43.01 12.31
N ALA A 677 20.60 -42.45 11.99
CA ALA A 677 20.33 -41.70 10.76
C ALA A 677 19.24 -40.64 10.98
N ILE A 678 19.31 -39.57 10.18
CA ILE A 678 18.26 -38.55 10.02
C ILE A 678 17.10 -39.17 9.23
N SER A 679 15.86 -38.84 9.57
CA SER A 679 14.65 -39.31 8.86
C SER A 679 14.66 -38.90 7.38
N SER A 680 14.11 -39.75 6.50
CA SER A 680 14.09 -39.54 5.04
C SER A 680 13.49 -38.21 4.57
N ASP A 681 12.53 -37.66 5.33
CA ASP A 681 11.88 -36.38 5.04
C ASP A 681 12.72 -35.16 5.46
N TRP A 682 13.94 -35.35 5.95
CA TRP A 682 14.82 -34.31 6.46
C TRP A 682 16.25 -34.43 5.89
N LYS A 683 16.86 -33.29 5.58
CA LYS A 683 18.22 -33.19 5.05
C LYS A 683 19.12 -32.40 5.99
N ASN A 684 20.34 -32.89 6.22
CA ASN A 684 21.36 -32.14 6.94
C ASN A 684 21.79 -30.92 6.11
N TRP A 685 21.52 -29.72 6.62
CA TRP A 685 21.82 -28.41 6.04
C TRP A 685 22.68 -27.56 7.00
N SER A 686 23.43 -28.22 7.88
CA SER A 686 24.31 -27.61 8.89
C SER A 686 25.41 -26.74 8.27
N TRP A 687 25.78 -25.66 8.96
CA TRP A 687 26.87 -24.77 8.55
C TRP A 687 27.83 -24.51 9.71
N GLY A 688 29.10 -24.24 9.41
CA GLY A 688 30.14 -24.04 10.42
C GLY A 688 30.45 -25.29 11.27
N VAL A 689 29.92 -26.45 10.91
CA VAL A 689 30.17 -27.75 11.56
C VAL A 689 31.26 -28.49 10.78
N GLN A 690 32.33 -28.92 11.45
CA GLN A 690 33.47 -29.61 10.82
C GLN A 690 33.13 -31.04 10.42
N SER A 691 32.37 -31.75 11.26
CA SER A 691 31.75 -33.03 10.89
C SER A 691 30.52 -33.32 11.74
N SER A 692 29.60 -34.08 11.14
CA SER A 692 28.42 -34.68 11.78
C SER A 692 28.50 -36.19 11.59
N LYS A 693 28.53 -36.98 12.67
CA LYS A 693 28.56 -38.45 12.62
C LYS A 693 27.71 -39.03 13.76
N PHE A 694 27.08 -40.18 13.53
CA PHE A 694 26.43 -40.92 14.60
C PHE A 694 27.44 -41.81 15.34
N ASP A 695 27.30 -41.92 16.66
CA ASP A 695 28.04 -42.88 17.49
C ASP A 695 27.28 -44.21 17.65
N SER A 696 27.88 -45.16 18.39
CA SER A 696 27.29 -46.47 18.71
C SER A 696 26.07 -46.42 19.63
N GLU A 697 25.76 -45.25 20.22
CA GLU A 697 24.55 -45.00 21.01
C GLU A 697 23.46 -44.29 20.18
N SER A 698 23.67 -44.14 18.86
CA SER A 698 22.84 -43.35 17.94
C SER A 698 22.71 -41.87 18.30
N ASN A 699 23.69 -41.27 19.00
CA ASN A 699 23.78 -39.82 19.12
C ASN A 699 24.50 -39.23 17.90
N MET A 700 23.91 -38.21 17.28
CA MET A 700 24.56 -37.41 16.25
C MET A 700 25.54 -36.43 16.93
N ILE A 701 26.84 -36.72 16.84
CA ILE A 701 27.94 -35.86 17.31
C ILE A 701 28.23 -34.82 16.24
N ASN A 702 28.25 -33.53 16.62
CA ASN A 702 28.49 -32.40 15.72
C ASN A 702 29.58 -31.49 16.28
N TYR A 703 30.66 -31.29 15.54
CA TYR A 703 31.79 -30.46 15.95
C TYR A 703 31.64 -29.03 15.38
N ILE A 704 31.13 -28.09 16.17
CA ILE A 704 30.85 -26.71 15.74
C ILE A 704 32.13 -25.87 15.83
N THR A 705 32.50 -25.20 14.74
CA THR A 705 33.72 -24.38 14.63
C THR A 705 33.58 -23.04 15.36
N SER A 706 34.59 -22.70 16.17
CA SER A 706 34.71 -21.39 16.82
C SER A 706 34.69 -20.23 15.83
N GLY A 707 34.07 -19.10 16.20
CA GLY A 707 34.03 -17.88 15.38
C GLY A 707 33.15 -17.94 14.13
N LYS A 708 32.53 -19.09 13.79
CA LYS A 708 31.78 -19.29 12.53
C LYS A 708 30.24 -19.24 12.68
N TRP A 709 29.71 -18.92 13.87
CA TRP A 709 28.28 -18.92 14.19
C TRP A 709 27.56 -20.20 13.73
N GLY A 710 28.25 -21.34 13.87
CA GLY A 710 27.82 -22.61 13.29
C GLY A 710 26.59 -23.20 13.96
N ALA A 711 25.82 -23.96 13.19
CA ALA A 711 24.58 -24.58 13.62
C ALA A 711 24.39 -25.96 13.01
N VAL A 712 23.84 -26.88 13.82
CA VAL A 712 23.30 -28.14 13.31
C VAL A 712 21.91 -27.84 12.78
N SER A 713 21.69 -28.06 11.48
CA SER A 713 20.49 -27.60 10.79
C SER A 713 19.84 -28.71 9.97
N PHE A 714 18.52 -28.78 10.07
CA PHE A 714 17.69 -29.78 9.42
C PHE A 714 16.67 -29.05 8.52
N LYS A 715 16.73 -29.31 7.22
CA LYS A 715 15.76 -28.81 6.23
C LYS A 715 14.77 -29.91 5.86
N SER A 716 13.47 -29.59 5.88
CA SER A 716 12.43 -30.52 5.46
C SER A 716 12.45 -30.73 3.93
N GLY A 717 12.05 -31.93 3.52
CA GLY A 717 11.73 -32.27 2.13
C GLY A 717 10.29 -31.94 1.76
N ASN A 718 9.95 -32.20 0.50
CA ASN A 718 8.58 -32.33 0.00
C ASN A 718 7.62 -31.17 0.38
N ASN A 719 8.12 -29.93 0.38
CA ASN A 719 7.37 -28.71 0.72
C ASN A 719 6.67 -28.75 2.10
N LEU A 720 7.21 -29.49 3.06
CA LEU A 720 6.71 -29.52 4.44
C LEU A 720 7.00 -28.19 5.14
N HIS A 721 6.00 -27.32 5.14
CA HIS A 721 6.03 -26.00 5.76
C HIS A 721 5.44 -26.06 7.18
N LEU A 722 6.30 -25.90 8.19
CA LEU A 722 5.94 -25.91 9.60
C LEU A 722 5.44 -24.54 10.07
N GLY A 723 4.54 -24.57 11.05
CA GLY A 723 3.93 -23.39 11.68
C GLY A 723 4.03 -23.48 13.21
N ASP A 724 2.93 -23.15 13.91
CA ASP A 724 2.83 -23.30 15.37
C ASP A 724 3.07 -24.75 15.82
N GLY A 725 3.90 -24.91 16.86
CA GLY A 725 4.14 -26.20 17.52
C GLY A 725 5.29 -26.16 18.52
N THR A 726 5.89 -27.31 18.80
CA THR A 726 7.05 -27.43 19.71
C THR A 726 8.11 -28.35 19.11
N LEU A 727 9.35 -27.87 19.08
CA LEU A 727 10.55 -28.66 18.83
C LEU A 727 10.98 -29.34 20.13
N TYR A 728 11.21 -30.64 20.09
CA TYR A 728 11.81 -31.44 21.15
C TYR A 728 13.13 -32.02 20.67
N PHE A 729 14.13 -32.09 21.56
CA PHE A 729 15.42 -32.71 21.27
C PHE A 729 16.13 -33.15 22.56
N LYS A 730 16.83 -34.28 22.53
CA LYS A 730 17.79 -34.66 23.57
C LYS A 730 19.18 -34.16 23.20
N ALA A 731 19.86 -33.48 24.11
CA ALA A 731 21.21 -32.97 23.90
C ALA A 731 22.14 -33.08 25.12
N LYS A 732 23.44 -33.14 24.84
CA LYS A 732 24.54 -32.78 25.76
C LYS A 732 25.59 -31.97 24.98
N THR A 733 26.45 -31.23 25.67
CA THR A 733 27.62 -30.56 25.05
C THR A 733 28.91 -30.82 25.84
N ASN A 734 30.04 -30.27 25.39
CA ASN A 734 31.30 -30.25 26.15
C ASN A 734 31.56 -28.92 26.90
N ASP A 735 30.67 -27.92 26.82
CA ASP A 735 30.84 -26.59 27.42
C ASP A 735 29.70 -26.30 28.41
N THR A 736 30.02 -26.14 29.70
CA THR A 736 29.02 -25.81 30.73
C THR A 736 28.44 -24.40 30.59
N SER A 737 29.08 -23.52 29.81
CA SER A 737 28.56 -22.20 29.44
C SER A 737 27.72 -22.19 28.15
N ALA A 738 27.54 -23.35 27.50
CA ALA A 738 26.85 -23.46 26.21
C ALA A 738 25.43 -22.87 26.25
N THR A 739 25.18 -21.95 25.31
CA THR A 739 23.85 -21.43 24.98
C THR A 739 23.53 -21.87 23.56
N LEU A 740 22.40 -22.52 23.33
CA LEU A 740 21.93 -22.93 22.01
C LEU A 740 20.82 -21.98 21.54
N LYS A 741 21.02 -21.29 20.40
CA LYS A 741 19.96 -20.50 19.76
C LYS A 741 19.17 -21.41 18.82
N ILE A 742 17.84 -21.45 18.98
CA ILE A 742 16.96 -22.12 18.03
C ILE A 742 16.52 -21.10 16.99
N LEU A 743 16.89 -21.35 15.75
CA LEU A 743 16.53 -20.55 14.58
C LEU A 743 15.56 -21.34 13.70
N VAL A 744 14.61 -20.65 13.08
CA VAL A 744 13.85 -21.19 11.95
C VAL A 744 14.07 -20.32 10.73
N HIS A 745 14.21 -20.96 9.56
CA HIS A 745 14.41 -20.26 8.29
C HIS A 745 13.11 -20.30 7.50
N LEU A 746 12.68 -19.12 7.08
CA LEU A 746 11.36 -18.89 6.50
C LEU A 746 11.26 -19.50 5.09
N VAL A 747 10.03 -19.73 4.64
CA VAL A 747 9.74 -20.16 3.25
C VAL A 747 9.70 -18.96 2.29
N SER A 748 9.24 -17.81 2.79
CA SER A 748 8.96 -16.58 2.05
C SER A 748 10.20 -15.73 1.72
N VAL A 749 11.25 -15.82 2.54
CA VAL A 749 12.48 -15.02 2.45
C VAL A 749 13.66 -15.84 2.98
N ASP A 750 14.89 -15.59 2.51
CA ASP A 750 16.11 -16.20 3.10
C ASP A 750 16.56 -15.47 4.37
N GLU A 751 15.61 -15.26 5.29
CA GLU A 751 15.86 -14.78 6.64
C GLU A 751 15.68 -15.92 7.64
N TYR A 752 16.29 -15.76 8.82
CA TYR A 752 16.11 -16.66 9.94
C TYR A 752 15.61 -15.91 11.17
N VAL A 753 14.60 -16.49 11.83
CA VAL A 753 14.01 -15.95 13.06
C VAL A 753 14.52 -16.77 14.24
N LYS A 754 15.12 -16.09 15.22
CA LYS A 754 15.52 -16.71 16.49
C LYS A 754 14.27 -16.92 17.37
N VAL A 755 13.67 -18.10 17.29
CA VAL A 755 12.45 -18.48 18.01
C VAL A 755 12.70 -18.94 19.44
N GLY A 756 13.93 -19.34 19.78
CA GLY A 756 14.25 -19.79 21.13
C GLY A 756 15.71 -19.64 21.51
N THR A 757 16.00 -19.81 22.79
CA THR A 757 17.36 -19.85 23.33
C THR A 757 17.35 -20.79 24.54
N VAL A 758 18.19 -21.83 24.52
CA VAL A 758 18.29 -22.84 25.57
C VAL A 758 19.66 -22.73 26.24
N GLN A 759 19.69 -22.76 27.56
CA GLN A 759 20.88 -22.55 28.39
C GLN A 759 21.02 -23.66 29.43
N ASN A 760 22.17 -23.71 30.11
CA ASN A 760 22.49 -24.74 31.11
C ASN A 760 22.46 -26.15 30.50
N ILE A 761 22.96 -26.31 29.27
CA ILE A 761 22.95 -27.60 28.59
C ILE A 761 23.85 -28.59 29.34
N SER A 762 23.29 -29.72 29.75
CA SER A 762 24.04 -30.79 30.43
C SER A 762 25.30 -31.17 29.66
N THR A 763 26.40 -31.36 30.38
CA THR A 763 27.66 -31.89 29.84
C THR A 763 27.89 -33.36 30.14
N SER A 764 27.16 -33.92 31.13
CA SER A 764 27.35 -35.30 31.61
C SER A 764 26.36 -36.31 31.02
N LYS A 765 25.12 -35.92 30.71
CA LYS A 765 24.08 -36.84 30.22
C LYS A 765 23.18 -36.21 29.16
N MET A 766 22.75 -37.02 28.18
CA MET A 766 21.73 -36.60 27.20
C MET A 766 20.45 -36.22 27.94
N THR A 767 20.07 -34.95 27.84
CA THR A 767 18.95 -34.35 28.56
C THR A 767 17.94 -33.82 27.54
N GLN A 768 16.65 -34.01 27.79
CA GLN A 768 15.60 -33.53 26.88
C GLN A 768 15.30 -32.05 27.12
N TYR A 769 15.25 -31.29 26.02
CA TYR A 769 14.81 -29.90 25.97
C TYR A 769 13.61 -29.78 25.03
N SER A 770 12.82 -28.73 25.22
CA SER A 770 11.76 -28.33 24.30
C SER A 770 11.77 -26.82 24.08
N VAL A 771 11.41 -26.41 22.87
CA VAL A 771 11.22 -25.00 22.50
C VAL A 771 9.91 -24.90 21.74
N ALA A 772 8.95 -24.18 22.33
CA ALA A 772 7.74 -23.79 21.63
C ALA A 772 8.11 -22.85 20.49
N ILE A 773 7.70 -23.18 19.27
CA ILE A 773 7.91 -22.37 18.08
C ILE A 773 6.54 -21.86 17.64
N LYS A 774 6.31 -20.57 17.86
CA LYS A 774 5.21 -19.87 17.20
C LYS A 774 5.60 -19.58 15.75
N GLU A 775 4.66 -19.74 14.82
CA GLU A 775 4.85 -19.35 13.42
C GLU A 775 5.26 -17.87 13.35
N PRO A 776 6.43 -17.53 12.77
CA PRO A 776 6.85 -16.14 12.68
C PRO A 776 5.91 -15.29 11.83
N ALA A 777 5.82 -13.99 12.11
CA ALA A 777 4.92 -13.07 11.39
C ALA A 777 5.18 -12.99 9.87
N ASN A 778 6.38 -13.38 9.41
CA ASN A 778 6.76 -13.47 8.00
C ASN A 778 6.35 -14.81 7.34
N GLY A 779 5.67 -15.70 8.08
CA GLY A 779 5.08 -16.96 7.62
C GLY A 779 5.84 -18.23 8.01
N LYS A 780 5.35 -19.36 7.50
CA LYS A 780 5.88 -20.71 7.74
C LYS A 780 7.36 -20.87 7.44
N TYR A 781 7.97 -21.84 8.10
CA TYR A 781 9.38 -22.19 8.01
C TYR A 781 9.58 -23.65 7.54
N HIS A 782 10.72 -23.92 6.92
CA HIS A 782 11.03 -25.23 6.33
C HIS A 782 12.41 -25.78 6.75
N ARG A 783 13.11 -25.07 7.64
CA ARG A 783 14.42 -25.47 8.17
C ARG A 783 14.55 -25.00 9.61
N ILE A 784 14.96 -25.90 10.49
CA ILE A 784 15.18 -25.68 11.93
C ILE A 784 16.67 -25.82 12.20
N SER A 785 17.26 -24.90 12.96
CA SER A 785 18.71 -24.85 13.21
C SER A 785 19.01 -24.65 14.69
N ILE A 786 19.90 -25.47 15.24
CA ILE A 786 20.41 -25.41 16.61
C ILE A 786 21.84 -24.84 16.56
N GLN A 787 21.95 -23.53 16.82
CA GLN A 787 23.18 -22.75 16.65
C GLN A 787 23.94 -22.57 17.97
N ASP A 788 25.27 -22.58 17.92
CA ASP A 788 26.11 -22.06 19.01
C ASP A 788 25.81 -20.56 19.25
N GLY A 789 25.13 -20.28 20.34
CA GLY A 789 24.72 -18.94 20.74
C GLY A 789 25.85 -18.06 21.27
N ASN A 790 26.99 -18.66 21.66
CA ASN A 790 28.17 -18.00 22.21
C ASN A 790 29.26 -17.74 21.15
N ASN A 791 29.20 -18.41 19.99
CA ASN A 791 30.21 -18.38 18.92
C ASN A 791 31.61 -18.87 19.34
N LYS A 792 31.69 -19.69 20.40
CA LYS A 792 32.96 -20.22 20.93
C LYS A 792 33.39 -21.52 20.24
N GLY A 793 32.49 -22.19 19.55
CA GLY A 793 32.68 -23.56 19.08
C GLY A 793 32.47 -24.56 20.21
N LEU A 794 31.76 -25.65 19.92
CA LEU A 794 31.40 -26.69 20.89
C LEU A 794 31.08 -28.00 20.18
N THR A 795 31.16 -29.11 20.90
CA THR A 795 30.68 -30.42 20.45
C THR A 795 29.23 -30.57 20.89
N LEU A 796 28.29 -30.61 19.95
CA LEU A 796 26.86 -30.78 20.20
C LEU A 796 26.43 -32.20 19.84
N TYR A 797 25.98 -32.95 20.85
CA TYR A 797 25.39 -34.27 20.70
C TYR A 797 23.88 -34.12 20.60
N LEU A 798 23.24 -34.73 19.60
CA LEU A 798 21.78 -34.71 19.41
C LEU A 798 21.21 -36.13 19.26
N ASN A 799 20.06 -36.40 19.86
CA ASN A 799 19.29 -37.64 19.72
C ASN A 799 17.80 -37.30 19.95
N ASP A 800 16.88 -38.15 19.50
CA ASP A 800 15.41 -37.97 19.63
C ASP A 800 14.94 -36.52 19.33
N VAL A 801 15.25 -36.05 18.12
CA VAL A 801 14.91 -34.71 17.63
C VAL A 801 13.62 -34.80 16.82
N TYR A 802 12.58 -34.07 17.22
CA TYR A 802 11.29 -34.10 16.55
C TYR A 802 10.47 -32.82 16.75
N PHE A 803 9.54 -32.55 15.84
CA PHE A 803 8.61 -31.42 15.92
C PHE A 803 7.16 -31.90 16.04
N VAL A 804 6.38 -31.27 16.92
CA VAL A 804 4.94 -31.54 17.09
C VAL A 804 4.15 -30.26 16.78
N PRO A 805 3.38 -30.20 15.68
CA PRO A 805 2.52 -29.07 15.36
C PRO A 805 1.29 -29.00 16.27
N GLY A 806 0.81 -27.79 16.54
CA GLY A 806 -0.50 -27.57 17.18
C GLY A 806 -0.55 -26.38 18.14
N THR A 807 -1.75 -25.85 18.33
CA THR A 807 -2.05 -24.81 19.31
C THR A 807 -2.12 -25.40 20.72
N ILE A 808 -1.30 -24.88 21.64
CA ILE A 808 -1.35 -25.27 23.05
C ILE A 808 -2.45 -24.47 23.74
N SER A 809 -3.51 -25.16 24.16
CA SER A 809 -4.43 -24.64 25.18
C SER A 809 -3.79 -24.77 26.56
N THR A 810 -3.70 -23.68 27.31
CA THR A 810 -3.03 -23.66 28.62
C THR A 810 -4.00 -24.04 29.75
N SER A 811 -4.08 -25.32 30.07
CA SER A 811 -4.52 -25.77 31.40
C SER A 811 -3.30 -26.10 32.26
N THR A 812 -3.10 -25.33 33.33
CA THR A 812 -2.10 -25.62 34.38
C THR A 812 -2.79 -25.92 35.70
N THR A 813 -2.60 -27.13 36.21
CA THR A 813 -2.86 -27.47 37.62
C THR A 813 -1.64 -28.22 38.17
N THR A 814 -1.23 -27.91 39.40
CA THR A 814 0.11 -28.20 39.89
C THR A 814 0.08 -28.86 41.27
N THR A 815 0.74 -30.01 41.41
CA THR A 815 1.14 -30.62 42.69
C THR A 815 2.42 -31.43 42.44
N THR A 816 3.62 -31.13 42.94
CA THR A 816 4.12 -30.53 44.20
C THR A 816 4.28 -31.55 45.34
N VAL A 817 5.51 -32.03 45.56
CA VAL A 817 5.95 -32.63 46.82
C VAL A 817 7.29 -32.01 47.28
N LYS A 818 7.14 -30.99 48.12
CA LYS A 818 7.95 -30.58 49.28
C LYS A 818 9.24 -31.39 49.60
N PRO A 819 10.37 -30.70 49.84
CA PRO A 819 10.95 -30.65 51.19
C PRO A 819 10.94 -29.19 51.73
N THR A 820 10.43 -28.87 52.93
CA THR A 820 10.69 -29.39 54.28
C THR A 820 12.06 -28.99 54.82
N THR A 821 12.08 -27.86 55.53
CA THR A 821 13.00 -27.59 56.66
C THR A 821 12.13 -27.09 57.82
N THR A 822 12.53 -27.35 59.07
CA THR A 822 11.59 -27.40 60.21
C THR A 822 12.04 -26.59 61.44
N THR A 823 11.12 -25.78 61.95
CA THR A 823 11.04 -25.23 63.33
C THR A 823 9.54 -24.87 63.51
N THR A 824 8.75 -25.36 64.47
CA THR A 824 8.94 -25.67 65.92
C THR A 824 9.42 -24.43 66.68
N THR A 825 8.74 -23.89 67.70
CA THR A 825 7.64 -24.38 68.60
C THR A 825 6.68 -23.17 68.88
N THR A 826 5.53 -23.14 69.58
CA THR A 826 4.92 -23.97 70.66
C THR A 826 3.37 -23.84 70.64
N THR A 827 2.67 -24.72 71.35
CA THR A 827 1.20 -24.78 71.55
C THR A 827 0.71 -23.96 72.77
N THR A 828 -0.59 -23.60 72.83
CA THR A 828 -1.55 -23.65 74.00
C THR A 828 -2.78 -22.77 73.67
N VAL A 829 -3.90 -23.29 73.12
CA VAL A 829 -5.09 -23.92 73.77
C VAL A 829 -6.11 -22.93 74.41
N LYS A 830 -7.30 -22.81 73.75
CA LYS A 830 -8.74 -22.85 74.20
C LYS A 830 -9.14 -22.44 75.66
N PRO A 831 -10.43 -22.13 75.98
CA PRO A 831 -11.67 -22.03 75.17
C PRO A 831 -12.42 -20.66 75.39
N THR A 832 -13.76 -20.38 75.51
CA THR A 832 -15.07 -21.11 75.58
C THR A 832 -16.29 -20.16 75.36
N THR A 833 -17.51 -20.71 75.11
CA THR A 833 -18.90 -20.24 75.50
C THR A 833 -19.48 -18.84 75.15
N THR A 834 -20.78 -18.58 74.86
CA THR A 834 -22.00 -19.32 74.32
C THR A 834 -23.14 -18.28 74.00
N THR A 835 -24.31 -18.73 73.48
CA THR A 835 -25.72 -18.22 73.71
C THR A 835 -26.21 -16.90 73.01
N THR A 836 -27.45 -16.69 72.47
CA THR A 836 -28.62 -17.55 72.07
C THR A 836 -29.73 -16.78 71.28
N THR A 837 -30.51 -17.46 70.38
CA THR A 837 -31.95 -17.27 69.94
C THR A 837 -32.49 -15.88 69.47
N THR A 838 -33.66 -15.66 68.79
CA THR A 838 -34.81 -16.48 68.29
C THR A 838 -35.49 -15.87 67.02
N THR A 839 -36.55 -16.55 66.52
CA THR A 839 -37.56 -16.33 65.43
C THR A 839 -38.22 -14.93 65.26
N THR A 840 -39.19 -14.57 64.36
CA THR A 840 -40.34 -15.19 63.61
C THR A 840 -40.90 -14.08 62.63
N SER A 841 -41.72 -14.13 61.55
CA SER A 841 -42.39 -15.05 60.58
C SER A 841 -43.62 -14.31 59.91
N VAL A 842 -44.17 -14.77 58.75
CA VAL A 842 -45.56 -14.53 58.16
C VAL A 842 -45.82 -13.37 57.12
N GLU A 843 -45.97 -13.74 55.82
CA GLU A 843 -47.14 -13.63 54.85
C GLU A 843 -48.10 -12.38 54.70
N PRO A 844 -49.08 -12.27 53.73
CA PRO A 844 -49.37 -12.99 52.43
C PRO A 844 -50.00 -12.20 51.19
N THR A 845 -50.08 -12.87 50.00
CA THR A 845 -51.16 -12.93 48.92
C THR A 845 -51.63 -11.82 47.89
N THR A 846 -51.60 -12.20 46.57
CA THR A 846 -52.55 -12.02 45.40
C THR A 846 -52.94 -10.62 44.82
N THR A 847 -53.50 -10.35 43.60
CA THR A 847 -54.26 -11.12 42.53
C THR A 847 -54.08 -10.52 41.08
N THR A 848 -54.59 -11.14 39.99
CA THR A 848 -54.47 -10.77 38.52
C THR A 848 -55.76 -10.13 37.88
N THR A 849 -56.04 -9.89 36.57
CA THR A 849 -55.66 -10.48 35.23
C THR A 849 -56.14 -9.61 33.99
N THR A 850 -55.86 -10.04 32.72
CA THR A 850 -56.61 -9.77 31.40
C THR A 850 -56.61 -8.36 30.70
N THR A 851 -56.81 -8.09 29.38
CA THR A 851 -56.53 -8.71 28.01
C THR A 851 -56.90 -7.75 26.81
N THR A 852 -56.55 -8.07 25.52
CA THR A 852 -57.17 -7.63 24.20
C THR A 852 -57.01 -6.13 23.72
N THR A 853 -57.18 -5.64 22.46
CA THR A 853 -57.41 -6.13 21.05
C THR A 853 -57.12 -5.01 19.96
N THR A 854 -57.11 -5.29 18.63
CA THR A 854 -56.83 -4.40 17.45
C THR A 854 -58.10 -3.96 16.63
N THR A 855 -58.18 -3.38 15.38
CA THR A 855 -57.35 -3.33 14.13
C THR A 855 -57.87 -2.30 13.05
N THR A 856 -57.14 -2.09 11.92
CA THR A 856 -57.53 -1.54 10.55
C THR A 856 -57.88 -0.03 10.32
N THR A 857 -58.08 0.53 9.10
CA THR A 857 -57.20 0.82 7.89
C THR A 857 -57.95 1.74 6.85
N THR A 858 -57.24 2.45 5.92
CA THR A 858 -57.64 2.90 4.52
C THR A 858 -57.72 4.43 4.22
N THR A 859 -57.36 4.85 2.97
CA THR A 859 -57.26 6.25 2.43
C THR A 859 -58.48 6.64 1.53
N THR A 860 -58.60 7.70 0.68
CA THR A 860 -57.73 8.60 -0.17
C THR A 860 -58.59 9.87 -0.58
N THR A 861 -58.31 10.92 -1.41
CA THR A 861 -57.40 11.30 -2.54
C THR A 861 -57.45 12.84 -2.86
N ILE A 862 -56.60 13.34 -3.80
CA ILE A 862 -56.74 14.57 -4.66
C ILE A 862 -56.41 15.99 -4.07
N LYS A 863 -56.03 16.94 -4.95
CA LYS A 863 -55.51 18.35 -4.79
C LYS A 863 -56.33 19.28 -5.77
N PRO A 864 -56.04 20.58 -6.12
CA PRO A 864 -54.95 21.55 -5.80
C PRO A 864 -55.41 23.05 -5.57
N VAL A 865 -54.47 24.01 -5.75
CA VAL A 865 -54.52 25.46 -6.13
C VAL A 865 -54.74 26.65 -5.12
N THR A 866 -53.75 27.57 -5.15
CA THR A 866 -53.78 29.08 -5.12
C THR A 866 -53.61 29.98 -3.86
N THR A 867 -52.60 30.88 -3.97
CA THR A 867 -52.50 32.34 -3.61
C THR A 867 -52.18 32.94 -2.21
N THR A 868 -50.87 33.24 -2.00
CA THR A 868 -50.22 34.59 -1.86
C THR A 868 -50.43 35.57 -0.66
N VAL A 869 -49.34 36.29 -0.32
CA VAL A 869 -49.17 37.64 0.32
C VAL A 869 -48.81 37.71 1.82
N THR A 870 -47.97 38.62 2.40
CA THR A 870 -46.64 39.29 2.14
C THR A 870 -46.25 40.13 3.42
N LYS A 871 -44.98 40.58 3.56
CA LYS A 871 -44.44 41.69 4.41
C LYS A 871 -43.89 41.32 5.81
N THR A 872 -42.89 42.01 6.41
CA THR A 872 -41.80 42.93 5.93
C THR A 872 -40.72 43.03 7.04
N ALA A 873 -39.47 43.37 6.70
CA ALA A 873 -38.33 43.51 7.63
C ALA A 873 -38.01 44.97 8.06
N THR A 874 -37.16 45.15 9.08
CA THR A 874 -36.52 46.43 9.48
C THR A 874 -35.10 46.20 10.03
N ALA A 875 -34.19 47.17 9.91
CA ALA A 875 -32.82 47.18 10.43
C ALA A 875 -32.36 48.60 10.81
N ILE A 876 -31.28 48.80 11.59
CA ILE A 876 -30.56 50.09 11.76
C ILE A 876 -29.16 49.93 12.43
N THR A 877 -28.28 50.91 12.22
CA THR A 877 -26.88 51.09 12.74
C THR A 877 -26.84 51.57 14.21
N THR A 878 -25.71 51.63 14.96
CA THR A 878 -24.40 52.29 14.69
C THR A 878 -23.33 51.85 15.74
N VAL A 879 -22.04 52.15 15.51
CA VAL A 879 -20.89 51.92 16.43
C VAL A 879 -20.91 52.82 17.69
N THR A 880 -20.14 52.65 18.79
CA THR A 880 -18.82 51.99 19.04
C THR A 880 -18.81 51.33 20.46
N LYS A 881 -17.75 51.01 21.24
CA LYS A 881 -16.30 51.32 21.29
C LYS A 881 -15.44 50.10 21.72
N THR A 882 -14.51 50.22 22.68
CA THR A 882 -13.47 49.21 23.01
C THR A 882 -13.60 48.61 24.42
N ALA A 883 -13.51 47.28 24.53
CA ALA A 883 -13.05 46.53 25.71
C ALA A 883 -12.54 45.13 25.27
N THR A 884 -11.72 44.47 26.09
CA THR A 884 -10.97 43.23 25.72
C THR A 884 -11.53 41.96 26.36
N SER A 885 -11.72 40.89 25.58
CA SER A 885 -11.57 39.49 26.02
C SER A 885 -11.62 38.51 24.84
N SER A 886 -10.91 37.38 24.94
CA SER A 886 -10.84 36.34 23.90
C SER A 886 -11.95 35.29 24.04
N ALA A 887 -12.55 34.89 22.92
CA ALA A 887 -13.30 33.62 22.80
C ALA A 887 -13.31 33.15 21.35
N VAL A 888 -12.86 31.91 21.10
CA VAL A 888 -12.99 31.21 19.81
C VAL A 888 -13.92 30.03 20.05
N ALA A 889 -14.98 29.91 19.24
CA ALA A 889 -15.91 28.79 19.28
C ALA A 889 -15.73 27.90 18.05
N THR A 890 -15.21 26.70 18.25
CA THR A 890 -15.10 25.65 17.23
C THR A 890 -16.31 24.72 17.31
N SER A 891 -16.88 24.33 16.16
CA SER A 891 -18.01 23.39 16.13
C SER A 891 -17.86 22.34 15.03
N THR A 892 -17.63 21.09 15.44
CA THR A 892 -17.62 19.92 14.56
C THR A 892 -19.03 19.41 14.33
N GLY A 893 -19.40 19.16 13.08
CA GLY A 893 -20.76 18.77 12.67
C GLY A 893 -21.15 19.24 11.27
N GLN A 894 -20.29 20.03 10.62
CA GLN A 894 -20.53 20.58 9.29
C GLN A 894 -20.21 19.57 8.18
N ARG A 895 -21.18 19.29 7.32
CA ARG A 895 -21.02 18.51 6.08
C ARG A 895 -20.70 19.46 4.92
N TYR A 896 -19.71 19.13 4.11
CA TYR A 896 -19.25 19.94 2.97
C TYR A 896 -19.66 19.28 1.65
N ASP A 897 -20.43 19.98 0.82
CA ASP A 897 -20.84 19.52 -0.51
C ASP A 897 -20.36 20.47 -1.61
N ILE A 898 -19.49 19.98 -2.49
CA ILE A 898 -19.00 20.73 -3.64
C ILE A 898 -19.97 20.55 -4.82
N ILE A 899 -20.47 21.67 -5.34
CA ILE A 899 -21.45 21.74 -6.44
C ILE A 899 -20.73 22.07 -7.74
N VAL A 900 -19.91 23.14 -7.73
CA VAL A 900 -19.05 23.55 -8.85
C VAL A 900 -17.64 23.75 -8.32
N ALA A 901 -16.79 22.74 -8.53
CA ALA A 901 -15.36 22.81 -8.24
C ALA A 901 -14.63 23.70 -9.27
N ASN A 902 -13.35 23.99 -9.04
CA ASN A 902 -12.48 24.65 -10.02
C ASN A 902 -12.09 23.70 -11.18
N SER A 903 -13.11 23.23 -11.90
CA SER A 903 -13.05 22.25 -12.98
C SER A 903 -14.17 22.50 -13.97
N PHE A 904 -13.98 22.17 -15.25
CA PHE A 904 -14.91 22.48 -16.35
C PHE A 904 -16.21 21.63 -16.37
N LYS A 905 -16.74 21.27 -15.19
CA LYS A 905 -17.97 20.48 -15.02
C LYS A 905 -18.66 20.76 -13.67
N VAL A 906 -19.95 20.47 -13.61
CA VAL A 906 -20.68 20.27 -12.34
C VAL A 906 -20.14 19.01 -11.64
N SER A 907 -20.17 19.00 -10.30
CA SER A 907 -19.89 17.79 -9.51
C SER A 907 -20.91 16.70 -9.83
N SER A 908 -20.48 15.44 -10.03
CA SER A 908 -21.35 14.37 -10.54
C SER A 908 -22.47 13.91 -9.60
N GLN A 909 -22.53 14.46 -8.39
CA GLN A 909 -23.61 14.27 -7.41
C GLN A 909 -24.76 15.30 -7.59
N TRP A 910 -24.62 16.21 -8.57
CA TRP A 910 -25.54 17.32 -8.83
C TRP A 910 -25.89 17.39 -10.32
N ASP A 911 -27.19 17.48 -10.60
CA ASP A 911 -27.72 17.69 -11.94
C ASP A 911 -28.03 19.18 -12.15
N ASN A 912 -27.90 19.65 -13.38
CA ASN A 912 -28.34 21.00 -13.77
C ASN A 912 -29.84 20.98 -14.12
N TRP A 913 -30.66 21.60 -13.27
CA TRP A 913 -32.13 21.71 -13.39
C TRP A 913 -32.56 23.18 -13.62
N SER A 914 -31.71 23.95 -14.32
CA SER A 914 -31.97 25.37 -14.61
C SER A 914 -33.22 25.59 -15.47
N TRP A 915 -33.93 26.70 -15.23
CA TRP A 915 -35.07 27.14 -16.02
C TRP A 915 -34.86 28.57 -16.52
N GLY A 916 -35.43 28.93 -17.67
CA GLY A 916 -35.26 30.28 -18.26
C GLY A 916 -33.80 30.62 -18.60
N VAL A 917 -32.91 29.63 -18.72
CA VAL A 917 -31.51 29.78 -19.12
C VAL A 917 -31.36 29.26 -20.56
N GLU A 918 -30.96 30.14 -21.48
CA GLU A 918 -30.70 29.83 -22.89
C GLU A 918 -29.53 28.83 -23.02
N SER A 919 -28.43 29.09 -22.32
CA SER A 919 -27.24 28.27 -22.41
C SER A 919 -26.38 28.31 -21.14
N THR A 920 -25.82 27.14 -20.76
CA THR A 920 -24.82 26.97 -19.69
C THR A 920 -23.56 26.39 -20.30
N ARG A 921 -22.40 27.03 -20.13
CA ARG A 921 -21.11 26.53 -20.63
C ARG A 921 -19.93 26.97 -19.76
N PHE A 922 -18.94 26.10 -19.58
CA PHE A 922 -17.68 26.48 -18.95
C PHE A 922 -16.78 27.22 -19.94
N ASN A 923 -16.16 28.31 -19.51
CA ASN A 923 -15.16 29.02 -20.31
C ASN A 923 -13.74 28.51 -20.02
N SER A 924 -12.74 28.99 -20.76
CA SER A 924 -11.32 28.61 -20.63
C SER A 924 -10.68 28.93 -19.26
N GLN A 925 -11.36 29.72 -18.42
CA GLN A 925 -10.91 30.09 -17.06
C GLN A 925 -11.61 29.23 -15.97
N GLY A 926 -12.35 28.19 -16.37
CA GLY A 926 -13.08 27.31 -15.45
C GLY A 926 -14.40 27.89 -14.93
N TYR A 927 -14.78 29.10 -15.34
CA TYR A 927 -16.05 29.71 -14.91
C TYR A 927 -17.22 29.09 -15.66
N MET A 928 -18.25 28.69 -14.92
CA MET A 928 -19.55 28.36 -15.50
C MET A 928 -20.25 29.65 -15.92
N VAL A 929 -20.44 29.85 -17.21
CA VAL A 929 -21.10 31.01 -17.81
C VAL A 929 -22.52 30.60 -18.21
N ASN A 930 -23.49 31.30 -17.64
CA ASN A 930 -24.92 31.03 -17.80
C ASN A 930 -25.57 32.25 -18.46
N TYR A 931 -26.45 32.00 -19.41
CA TYR A 931 -27.14 33.02 -20.20
C TYR A 931 -28.62 32.96 -19.84
N ILE A 932 -29.06 33.80 -18.91
CA ILE A 932 -30.44 33.84 -18.42
C ILE A 932 -31.27 34.75 -19.34
N ASN A 933 -32.45 34.28 -19.74
CA ASN A 933 -33.35 35.03 -20.62
C ASN A 933 -34.04 36.19 -19.89
N THR A 934 -34.02 37.38 -20.51
CA THR A 934 -34.86 38.52 -20.11
C THR A 934 -36.34 38.11 -20.12
N GLY A 935 -37.12 38.57 -19.13
CA GLY A 935 -38.54 38.26 -19.02
C GLY A 935 -38.88 36.88 -18.42
N ALA A 936 -37.96 35.91 -18.44
CA ALA A 936 -38.24 34.51 -18.10
C ALA A 936 -38.14 34.14 -16.59
N TRP A 937 -37.77 35.07 -15.70
CA TRP A 937 -37.46 34.83 -14.27
C TRP A 937 -36.50 33.64 -14.05
N GLY A 938 -35.55 33.47 -14.98
CA GLY A 938 -34.71 32.28 -15.07
C GLY A 938 -33.69 32.18 -13.94
N ALA A 939 -33.31 30.94 -13.63
CA ALA A 939 -32.35 30.62 -12.58
C ALA A 939 -31.42 29.48 -12.97
N VAL A 940 -30.15 29.62 -12.58
CA VAL A 940 -29.18 28.53 -12.64
C VAL A 940 -29.42 27.62 -11.44
N SER A 941 -29.90 26.40 -11.64
CA SER A 941 -30.39 25.53 -10.57
C SER A 941 -29.64 24.21 -10.51
N PHE A 942 -29.15 23.85 -9.32
CA PHE A 942 -28.46 22.59 -9.07
C PHE A 942 -29.34 21.71 -8.19
N LYS A 943 -29.79 20.57 -8.72
CA LYS A 943 -30.52 19.54 -7.97
C LYS A 943 -29.57 18.44 -7.53
N ARG A 944 -29.74 17.93 -6.31
CA ARG A 944 -29.04 16.76 -5.81
C ARG A 944 -29.60 15.46 -6.42
N ASN A 945 -28.73 14.59 -6.94
CA ASN A 945 -29.15 13.41 -7.73
C ASN A 945 -29.11 12.07 -6.96
N ASP A 946 -28.51 12.03 -5.77
CA ASP A 946 -28.46 10.86 -4.87
C ASP A 946 -29.54 10.86 -3.77
N ASN A 947 -30.62 11.64 -3.97
CA ASN A 947 -31.74 11.84 -3.04
C ASN A 947 -31.39 12.42 -1.66
N ILE A 948 -30.16 12.90 -1.46
CA ILE A 948 -29.79 13.62 -0.22
C ILE A 948 -30.48 14.99 -0.19
N GLN A 949 -30.93 15.37 1.00
CA GLN A 949 -31.56 16.67 1.27
C GLN A 949 -30.82 17.41 2.39
N PHE A 950 -30.74 18.74 2.27
CA PHE A 950 -30.00 19.63 3.16
C PHE A 950 -30.91 20.33 4.16
N GLY A 951 -30.40 20.67 5.34
CA GLY A 951 -31.03 21.64 6.26
C GLY A 951 -30.22 22.95 6.30
N SER A 952 -30.38 23.74 7.37
CA SER A 952 -29.58 24.95 7.62
C SER A 952 -28.08 24.79 7.40
N GLY A 953 -27.40 25.88 7.04
CA GLY A 953 -26.01 25.90 6.62
C GLY A 953 -25.59 27.21 5.99
N THR A 954 -24.45 27.21 5.30
CA THR A 954 -23.91 28.36 4.58
C THR A 954 -23.49 27.96 3.16
N LEU A 955 -24.06 28.63 2.18
CA LEU A 955 -23.71 28.53 0.76
C LEU A 955 -22.57 29.50 0.45
N TYR A 956 -21.49 29.01 -0.16
CA TYR A 956 -20.37 29.80 -0.64
C TYR A 956 -20.26 29.68 -2.16
N PHE A 957 -19.91 30.79 -2.82
CA PHE A 957 -19.67 30.83 -4.26
C PHE A 957 -18.86 32.06 -4.66
N LYS A 958 -18.16 31.99 -5.80
CA LYS A 958 -17.67 33.17 -6.52
C LYS A 958 -18.60 33.49 -7.68
N SER A 959 -18.97 34.76 -7.86
CA SER A 959 -19.81 35.21 -8.98
C SER A 959 -19.44 36.59 -9.51
N LYS A 960 -19.83 36.84 -10.76
CA LYS A 960 -19.88 38.15 -11.42
C LYS A 960 -20.94 38.14 -12.52
N THR A 961 -21.23 39.29 -13.10
CA THR A 961 -22.03 39.42 -14.32
C THR A 961 -21.39 40.42 -15.30
N THR A 962 -22.06 40.75 -16.41
CA THR A 962 -21.72 41.87 -17.30
C THR A 962 -22.68 43.05 -17.19
N ILE A 963 -23.74 42.94 -16.38
CA ILE A 963 -24.79 43.97 -16.27
C ILE A 963 -24.65 44.72 -14.94
N ALA A 964 -24.49 46.05 -15.01
CA ALA A 964 -24.41 46.90 -13.83
C ALA A 964 -25.75 46.94 -13.07
N ASN A 965 -25.69 47.08 -11.74
CA ASN A 965 -26.85 47.09 -10.85
C ASN A 965 -27.74 45.81 -10.92
N ALA A 966 -27.24 44.72 -11.50
CA ALA A 966 -27.88 43.42 -11.47
C ALA A 966 -28.03 42.89 -10.04
N SER A 967 -29.02 42.02 -9.81
CA SER A 967 -29.29 41.44 -8.50
C SER A 967 -29.60 39.94 -8.61
N LEU A 968 -29.06 39.14 -7.68
CA LEU A 968 -29.16 37.69 -7.69
C LEU A 968 -29.98 37.20 -6.50
N GLN A 969 -31.08 36.51 -6.77
CA GLN A 969 -31.95 35.92 -5.76
C GLN A 969 -31.58 34.45 -5.60
N ILE A 970 -31.22 34.05 -4.38
CA ILE A 970 -30.89 32.66 -4.08
C ILE A 970 -32.14 31.96 -3.56
N LEU A 971 -32.50 30.87 -4.24
CA LEU A 971 -33.61 30.02 -3.88
C LEU A 971 -33.08 28.69 -3.32
N ILE A 972 -33.80 28.13 -2.34
CA ILE A 972 -33.78 26.69 -2.06
C ILE A 972 -35.11 26.07 -2.50
N HIS A 973 -35.09 24.79 -2.81
CA HIS A 973 -36.29 24.03 -3.13
C HIS A 973 -36.64 23.05 -2.02
N LEU A 974 -37.75 23.28 -1.31
CA LEU A 974 -38.22 22.42 -0.23
C LEU A 974 -38.80 21.12 -0.80
N ALA A 975 -38.06 20.03 -0.59
CA ALA A 975 -38.27 18.75 -1.27
C ALA A 975 -39.51 17.98 -0.78
N ASP A 976 -40.10 18.42 0.34
CA ASP A 976 -41.23 17.82 1.02
C ASP A 976 -42.58 18.49 0.68
N ILE A 977 -42.59 19.65 0.03
CA ILE A 977 -43.80 20.32 -0.50
C ILE A 977 -43.72 20.79 -1.96
N ASP A 978 -42.54 20.71 -2.59
CA ASP A 978 -42.27 21.16 -3.96
C ASP A 978 -42.43 22.70 -4.14
N GLU A 979 -41.85 23.47 -3.22
CA GLU A 979 -41.89 24.94 -3.19
C GLU A 979 -40.48 25.57 -3.18
N TYR A 980 -40.32 26.72 -3.87
CA TYR A 980 -39.07 27.50 -3.87
C TYR A 980 -39.12 28.66 -2.86
N VAL A 981 -38.16 28.72 -1.94
CA VAL A 981 -38.04 29.75 -0.91
C VAL A 981 -36.81 30.63 -1.16
N ASN A 982 -36.99 31.96 -1.15
CA ASN A 982 -35.87 32.91 -1.23
C ASN A 982 -35.13 32.97 0.11
N VAL A 983 -33.82 32.66 0.08
CA VAL A 983 -32.93 32.64 1.25
C VAL A 983 -31.91 33.79 1.26
N GLY A 984 -31.95 34.67 0.26
CA GLY A 984 -31.15 35.89 0.22
C GLY A 984 -31.04 36.49 -1.18
N THR A 985 -31.13 37.82 -1.28
CA THR A 985 -30.95 38.55 -2.55
C THR A 985 -29.71 39.45 -2.49
N ILE A 986 -28.70 39.13 -3.30
CA ILE A 986 -27.52 39.98 -3.50
C ILE A 986 -27.93 41.14 -4.41
N GLN A 987 -27.76 42.37 -3.94
CA GLN A 987 -27.86 43.57 -4.79
C GLN A 987 -26.49 43.90 -5.38
N ASN A 988 -26.48 44.46 -6.60
CA ASN A 988 -25.31 44.97 -7.29
C ASN A 988 -24.17 43.93 -7.41
N ILE A 989 -24.46 42.82 -8.09
CA ILE A 989 -23.46 41.79 -8.45
C ILE A 989 -22.27 42.46 -9.16
N ALA A 990 -21.05 42.07 -8.82
CA ALA A 990 -19.85 42.68 -9.42
C ALA A 990 -19.80 42.48 -10.95
N THR A 991 -19.41 43.52 -11.68
CA THR A 991 -19.19 43.49 -13.14
C THR A 991 -17.74 43.26 -13.54
N SER A 992 -16.80 43.42 -12.61
CA SER A 992 -15.36 43.18 -12.75
C SER A 992 -14.83 42.32 -11.60
N GLY A 993 -13.80 41.52 -11.85
CA GLY A 993 -13.35 40.47 -10.93
C GLY A 993 -14.37 39.32 -10.77
N MET A 994 -14.05 38.30 -9.97
CA MET A 994 -15.00 37.29 -9.49
C MET A 994 -15.13 37.49 -7.97
N THR A 995 -16.26 38.01 -7.50
CA THR A 995 -16.46 38.32 -6.08
C THR A 995 -16.92 37.07 -5.33
N LYS A 996 -16.31 36.81 -4.16
CA LYS A 996 -16.74 35.72 -3.26
C LYS A 996 -17.92 36.19 -2.40
N TYR A 997 -18.95 35.34 -2.34
CA TYR A 997 -20.16 35.51 -1.54
C TYR A 997 -20.33 34.34 -0.58
N SER A 998 -21.01 34.59 0.54
CA SER A 998 -21.43 33.57 1.51
C SER A 998 -22.82 33.92 2.04
N ILE A 999 -23.78 33.01 1.91
CA ILE A 999 -25.17 33.21 2.35
C ILE A 999 -25.53 32.14 3.37
N LYS A 1000 -25.91 32.58 4.57
CA LYS A 1000 -26.46 31.73 5.62
C LYS A 1000 -27.89 31.35 5.23
N ILE A 1001 -28.14 30.05 5.09
CA ILE A 1001 -29.45 29.46 4.85
C ILE A 1001 -29.95 28.94 6.18
N ASN A 1002 -30.99 29.55 6.73
CA ASN A 1002 -31.67 29.09 7.94
C ASN A 1002 -33.00 28.44 7.52
N THR A 1003 -33.15 27.13 7.72
CA THR A 1003 -34.38 26.39 7.42
C THR A 1003 -34.53 25.16 8.32
N ASP A 1004 -35.73 25.04 8.89
CA ASP A 1004 -36.23 23.89 9.63
C ASP A 1004 -36.53 22.68 8.72
N ARG A 1005 -36.88 22.95 7.45
CA ARG A 1005 -37.26 21.95 6.44
C ARG A 1005 -36.07 21.50 5.60
N LYS A 1006 -36.31 20.51 4.73
CA LYS A 1006 -35.27 19.86 3.93
C LYS A 1006 -35.36 20.22 2.45
N PHE A 1007 -34.23 20.58 1.84
CA PHE A 1007 -34.17 21.01 0.44
C PHE A 1007 -33.24 20.16 -0.42
N ASP A 1008 -33.62 19.91 -1.68
CA ASP A 1008 -32.85 19.10 -2.65
C ASP A 1008 -32.18 19.94 -3.75
N ARG A 1009 -32.50 21.25 -3.86
CA ARG A 1009 -32.01 22.13 -4.94
C ARG A 1009 -31.59 23.49 -4.40
N ILE A 1010 -30.57 24.09 -5.01
CA ILE A 1010 -30.12 25.47 -4.80
C ILE A 1010 -30.13 26.19 -6.15
N SER A 1011 -30.75 27.36 -6.25
CA SER A 1011 -30.90 28.10 -7.51
C SER A 1011 -30.46 29.56 -7.40
N PHE A 1012 -29.81 30.06 -8.46
CA PHE A 1012 -29.32 31.43 -8.60
C PHE A 1012 -30.16 32.16 -9.66
N GLN A 1013 -31.20 32.86 -9.23
CA GLN A 1013 -32.22 33.50 -10.06
C GLN A 1013 -31.89 34.97 -10.37
N ASP A 1014 -32.21 35.41 -11.59
CA ASP A 1014 -32.26 36.84 -11.91
C ASP A 1014 -33.40 37.54 -11.15
N ALA A 1015 -33.05 38.31 -10.12
CA ALA A 1015 -34.02 38.97 -9.24
C ALA A 1015 -34.68 40.22 -9.86
N LYS A 1016 -34.20 40.67 -11.02
CA LYS A 1016 -34.73 41.84 -11.76
C LYS A 1016 -35.35 41.48 -13.11
N ASN A 1017 -35.24 40.21 -13.51
CA ASN A 1017 -35.79 39.67 -14.75
C ASN A 1017 -35.27 40.36 -16.04
N ILE A 1018 -34.04 40.87 -15.98
CA ILE A 1018 -33.38 41.69 -17.01
C ILE A 1018 -32.58 40.86 -18.02
N GLY A 1019 -32.29 39.59 -17.71
CA GLY A 1019 -31.52 38.67 -18.56
C GLY A 1019 -30.03 38.67 -18.21
N LEU A 1020 -29.67 38.05 -17.08
CA LEU A 1020 -28.28 38.01 -16.62
C LEU A 1020 -27.40 37.06 -17.43
N LYS A 1021 -26.25 37.58 -17.89
CA LYS A 1021 -25.07 36.75 -18.13
C LYS A 1021 -24.37 36.51 -16.79
N LEU A 1022 -24.63 35.36 -16.16
CA LEU A 1022 -24.16 35.02 -14.82
C LEU A 1022 -22.96 34.08 -14.87
N TYR A 1023 -21.87 34.46 -14.21
CA TYR A 1023 -20.70 33.62 -14.01
C TYR A 1023 -20.73 33.01 -12.61
N LEU A 1024 -20.40 31.72 -12.49
CA LEU A 1024 -20.25 31.01 -11.21
C LEU A 1024 -18.95 30.19 -11.20
N ASN A 1025 -18.27 30.16 -10.05
CA ASN A 1025 -17.17 29.22 -9.74
C ASN A 1025 -17.13 28.98 -8.22
N GLU A 1026 -16.42 27.94 -7.77
CA GLU A 1026 -16.24 27.60 -6.34
C GLU A 1026 -17.57 27.55 -5.56
N VAL A 1027 -18.59 26.91 -6.13
CA VAL A 1027 -19.91 26.77 -5.50
C VAL A 1027 -19.90 25.56 -4.58
N TYR A 1028 -20.04 25.77 -3.27
CA TYR A 1028 -20.11 24.71 -2.27
C TYR A 1028 -21.04 25.08 -1.09
N TYR A 1029 -21.69 24.06 -0.51
CA TYR A 1029 -22.53 24.20 0.67
C TYR A 1029 -21.86 23.59 1.90
N ILE A 1030 -22.05 24.22 3.06
CA ILE A 1030 -21.58 23.73 4.35
C ILE A 1030 -22.80 23.65 5.28
N THR A 1031 -23.24 22.47 5.71
CA THR A 1031 -24.36 22.37 6.65
C THR A 1031 -23.99 22.92 8.03
N ASP A 1032 -24.96 23.45 8.75
CA ASP A 1032 -24.77 23.84 10.14
C ASP A 1032 -24.63 22.62 11.06
N PRO A 1033 -23.94 22.76 12.21
CA PRO A 1033 -24.15 21.86 13.35
C PRO A 1033 -25.61 21.92 13.79
N ALA A 1034 -26.15 20.79 14.26
CA ALA A 1034 -27.48 20.79 14.87
C ALA A 1034 -27.48 21.68 16.12
N THR A 1035 -28.43 22.62 16.18
CA THR A 1035 -28.61 23.68 17.21
C THR A 1035 -27.60 24.83 17.21
N SER A 1036 -27.98 25.96 16.59
CA SER A 1036 -27.95 27.31 17.19
C SER A 1036 -28.44 28.37 16.19
N THR A 1037 -29.02 29.47 16.69
CA THR A 1037 -29.66 30.53 15.88
C THR A 1037 -28.79 31.79 15.77
N ASN A 1038 -28.91 32.47 14.62
CA ASN A 1038 -28.52 33.87 14.33
C ASN A 1038 -27.22 34.44 14.93
N SER A 1039 -26.24 34.71 14.05
CA SER A 1039 -25.31 35.85 14.20
C SER A 1039 -24.83 36.33 12.82
N ALA A 1040 -24.38 37.59 12.75
CA ALA A 1040 -24.39 38.39 11.53
C ALA A 1040 -23.18 38.24 10.59
N VAL A 1041 -23.38 38.68 9.34
CA VAL A 1041 -22.38 38.72 8.26
C VAL A 1041 -21.19 39.61 8.60
N LYS A 1042 -19.97 39.16 8.27
CA LYS A 1042 -18.76 39.99 8.21
C LYS A 1042 -18.02 39.80 6.88
N SER A 1043 -17.56 40.90 6.30
CA SER A 1043 -16.62 40.93 5.17
C SER A 1043 -15.19 41.15 5.67
N TYR A 1044 -14.22 40.70 4.89
CA TYR A 1044 -12.79 40.95 5.14
C TYR A 1044 -12.11 41.42 3.86
N THR A 1045 -11.35 42.51 3.95
CA THR A 1045 -10.44 43.00 2.90
C THR A 1045 -9.01 42.90 3.39
N THR A 1046 -8.11 42.41 2.54
CA THR A 1046 -6.71 42.14 2.90
C THR A 1046 -5.80 43.33 2.59
N ASN A 1047 -5.21 43.91 3.62
CA ASN A 1047 -3.96 44.67 3.54
C ASN A 1047 -3.01 44.09 4.60
N ILE A 1048 -1.78 43.76 4.21
CA ILE A 1048 -0.76 43.23 5.12
C ILE A 1048 0.30 44.32 5.33
N SER A 1049 0.35 44.87 6.53
CA SER A 1049 1.47 45.68 7.02
C SER A 1049 2.26 44.89 8.06
N SER A 1050 3.58 45.07 8.08
CA SER A 1050 4.51 44.32 8.92
C SER A 1050 4.35 44.59 10.42
N ASN A 1051 4.44 43.55 11.25
CA ASN A 1051 5.21 43.58 12.50
C ASN A 1051 5.46 42.18 13.08
N SER A 1052 6.64 42.00 13.69
CA SER A 1052 7.08 40.91 14.58
C SER A 1052 6.65 39.47 14.25
N CYS A 1053 7.55 38.71 13.62
CA CYS A 1053 7.44 37.26 13.43
C CYS A 1053 7.62 36.50 14.76
N SER A 1054 6.65 35.68 15.16
CA SER A 1054 6.74 34.82 16.37
C SER A 1054 7.40 33.46 16.13
N SER A 1055 7.52 33.04 14.87
CA SER A 1055 8.21 31.82 14.44
C SER A 1055 8.66 31.94 12.99
N TYR A 1056 9.69 31.18 12.61
CA TYR A 1056 10.29 31.21 11.27
C TYR A 1056 10.13 29.87 10.55
N THR A 1057 9.48 29.91 9.39
CA THR A 1057 9.33 28.79 8.47
C THR A 1057 10.67 28.49 7.78
N GLN A 1058 11.06 27.22 7.78
CA GLN A 1058 12.35 26.76 7.24
C GLN A 1058 12.42 26.85 5.71
N ALA A 1059 13.64 26.84 5.17
CA ALA A 1059 13.91 26.82 3.74
C ALA A 1059 13.07 25.76 3.00
N TYR A 1060 12.38 26.18 1.93
CA TYR A 1060 11.48 25.35 1.11
C TYR A 1060 10.34 24.65 1.87
N GLN A 1061 9.95 25.14 3.05
CA GLN A 1061 8.74 24.71 3.76
C GLN A 1061 7.53 25.63 3.46
N PRO A 1062 6.29 25.16 3.69
CA PRO A 1062 5.10 25.96 3.43
C PRO A 1062 4.98 27.12 4.41
N CYS A 1063 4.70 28.32 3.90
CA CYS A 1063 4.61 29.58 4.67
C CYS A 1063 3.23 30.25 4.55
N GLY A 1064 2.21 29.49 4.16
CA GLY A 1064 0.84 29.96 4.01
C GLY A 1064 0.09 29.28 2.85
N GLY A 1065 -1.04 29.87 2.47
CA GLY A 1065 -1.98 29.33 1.49
C GLY A 1065 -3.06 28.45 2.13
N LEU A 1066 -4.15 28.20 1.41
CA LEU A 1066 -5.35 27.53 1.94
C LEU A 1066 -5.13 26.08 2.43
N GLY A 1067 -4.04 25.41 2.02
CA GLY A 1067 -3.63 24.11 2.55
C GLY A 1067 -2.79 24.19 3.83
N HIS A 1068 -2.25 25.37 4.17
CA HIS A 1068 -1.41 25.62 5.33
C HIS A 1068 -1.74 26.99 5.98
N PRO A 1069 -2.99 27.22 6.43
CA PRO A 1069 -3.44 28.54 6.89
C PRO A 1069 -2.71 29.04 8.14
N ASP A 1070 -2.22 28.12 8.99
CA ASP A 1070 -1.54 28.41 10.25
C ASP A 1070 -0.01 28.48 10.13
N ALA A 1071 0.54 28.32 8.91
CA ALA A 1071 1.98 28.38 8.68
C ALA A 1071 2.51 29.81 8.74
N SER A 1072 3.68 30.01 9.35
CA SER A 1072 4.26 31.35 9.48
C SER A 1072 4.65 31.93 8.12
N PRO A 1073 4.18 33.16 7.78
CA PRO A 1073 4.58 33.86 6.55
C PRO A 1073 6.01 34.39 6.62
N CYS A 1074 6.67 34.29 7.77
CA CYS A 1074 8.07 34.66 7.95
C CYS A 1074 8.98 33.46 7.69
N CYS A 1075 9.94 33.63 6.78
CA CYS A 1075 10.93 32.61 6.45
C CYS A 1075 12.26 32.87 7.18
N VAL A 1076 13.04 31.81 7.36
CA VAL A 1076 14.44 31.92 7.85
C VAL A 1076 15.28 32.85 6.97
N GLU A 1077 16.34 33.41 7.57
CA GLU A 1077 17.25 34.37 6.93
C GLU A 1077 17.78 33.88 5.56
N GLY A 1078 17.82 34.79 4.58
CA GLY A 1078 18.10 34.46 3.17
C GLY A 1078 16.91 33.91 2.37
N TYR A 1079 15.73 33.74 2.98
CA TYR A 1079 14.52 33.23 2.32
C TYR A 1079 13.33 34.18 2.50
N LYS A 1080 12.42 34.19 1.53
CA LYS A 1080 11.13 34.91 1.57
C LYS A 1080 9.95 34.00 1.27
N CYS A 1081 8.78 34.34 1.80
CA CYS A 1081 7.56 33.59 1.52
C CYS A 1081 7.01 33.96 0.14
N GLN A 1082 7.11 33.05 -0.83
CA GLN A 1082 6.53 33.23 -2.16
C GLN A 1082 5.20 32.48 -2.28
N VAL A 1083 4.16 33.19 -2.72
CA VAL A 1083 2.89 32.59 -3.15
C VAL A 1083 3.16 31.76 -4.41
N ILE A 1084 3.02 30.43 -4.32
CA ILE A 1084 3.12 29.54 -5.48
C ILE A 1084 1.73 29.39 -6.13
N ASN A 1085 0.69 29.34 -5.31
CA ASN A 1085 -0.73 29.49 -5.67
C ASN A 1085 -1.57 29.69 -4.39
N ASP A 1086 -2.86 30.02 -4.52
CA ASP A 1086 -3.81 30.25 -3.42
C ASP A 1086 -3.85 29.13 -2.36
N TYR A 1087 -3.51 27.87 -2.72
CA TYR A 1087 -3.48 26.74 -1.80
C TYR A 1087 -2.13 26.56 -1.09
N PHE A 1088 -1.03 27.12 -1.63
CA PHE A 1088 0.33 26.82 -1.19
C PHE A 1088 1.29 28.01 -1.40
N HIS A 1089 1.80 28.57 -0.31
CA HIS A 1089 2.93 29.50 -0.30
C HIS A 1089 4.16 28.78 0.26
N MET A 1090 5.38 29.09 -0.21
CA MET A 1090 6.61 28.41 0.19
C MET A 1090 7.77 29.37 0.42
N CYS A 1091 8.63 29.07 1.39
CA CYS A 1091 9.88 29.80 1.60
C CYS A 1091 10.90 29.51 0.48
N VAL A 1092 11.19 30.49 -0.35
CA VAL A 1092 12.19 30.42 -1.44
C VAL A 1092 13.38 31.31 -1.14
N LEU A 1093 14.54 31.04 -1.75
CA LEU A 1093 15.70 31.94 -1.68
C LEU A 1093 15.32 33.36 -2.10
N ASP A 1094 15.71 34.35 -1.32
CA ASP A 1094 15.55 35.75 -1.68
C ASP A 1094 16.82 36.29 -2.33
N PHE A 1095 16.86 36.28 -3.66
CA PHE A 1095 18.03 36.72 -4.45
C PHE A 1095 18.34 38.24 -4.38
N ASN A 1096 17.66 38.99 -3.50
CA ASN A 1096 17.79 40.44 -3.34
C ASN A 1096 18.32 40.88 -1.95
N ASN A 1097 18.76 39.95 -1.09
CA ASN A 1097 19.43 40.20 0.19
C ASN A 1097 20.72 39.38 0.28
#